data_AF-A0A2H3AZ18-F1
#
_entry.id   AF-A0A2H3AZ18-F1
#
_cell.length_a   1.000
_cell.length_b   1.000
_cell.length_c   1.000
_cell.angle_alpha   90.00
_cell.angle_beta   90.00
_cell.angle_gamma   90.00
#
_symmetry.space_group_name_H-M   'P 1'
#
loop_
_entity.id
_entity.type
_entity.pdbx_description
1 polymer ?
#
loop_
_entity_poly.entity_id
_entity_poly.type
_entity_poly.pdbx_seq_one_letter_code
_entity_poly.pdbx_strand_id
1 'polypeptide(L)'
;MQAPSQPLTQSPSTVVPDRSAILAPPNLAPDDTDWISTASLTFKVLAGAGELDRTGIAKTIANIALPILDLAKNNKQACDDLKDTIKYLDDMLSYVSEEIKLLQEGQSLMDASTHPLARLQQIGDEFVSHLKDLKDDLNKIYGKRGYQAKMKKLFQSKTILDRINQHKMYVKDARDKFVATAVFSTARQVVDVGAKVTDIHNHLMSPSGIQPVNNLALSAVPPPSPSVFMGRDDLVQEGIADLLAESPCSIIIMGFGGMGKTSLALRLLNDIAVQAKYKAHRYFIPCDIICSVEPTVEVLLQNIIKLMKLELTGDAVKQLHAISEPIILVFDNFETLWDKSEDQYRIQMILKQLNSIRQITLIITMRGSVAPIDDVDWLVLPHDGLLSLDEPTSLDIFSAISRHSIDKEAVKELVKELDGWPLAITLMACQAKILAPKILLESWYKEKTLLLEKPGAQPHRLSSVDISINITLQSSLLLSKPNTLKLLSVMCHLPNGIPTWDSLIYKMLPRVSEQALIILRLLQSGIIYQDNKEGLKLLSPIQEYLKIYFVEPDTDIKSQISLFYIDEINNNIVGYSSSRDKIKFGVLHSKNIEWISYRLLDNDISKEHLTTIYNFCWFQYLIWDSDKLLKKIIFVVNQKNMQNLYASALLLLSQRDLSINQHKLAQEHAYKAMQIFDDIDDSFGVAECLQSLGNILKMTDKYSEATIKLEKAMQIFEYIDHTLGAAQCSQSLGNILRMTHQYSEATVKLEKAMQMFKDIESSPGAAQCLRSLGHIFQMTNQYSEATVKLEKAMQMFEDINNSLGVAQCLQSLGDTLQMTEQYSEATIKLEKAMQIFEDINHSLGVAQCLQRLGNILQITEQYSEATIKLEKAMQMFEDIRSFLGVAQCLRSLGDILKMTDEYLKATIKLEKAMQMFEDINNSRGVAQCLQSLRDILRMTNQYSEATVKLEKAMQVFEDIGDSLGAAQCLRSLGDILQMTNQYSEATVKLEKAMQMFKEIGSSLGVARCLQSLGDIFQMTDEYSEATVKLEKAMQMFEDINNSLGIAQCLQSLGDVLQMTDQYSEATIKLEKAMQMFKDIRSSLGAAQCLRSLGNILKMTDQYSEATVKLEKAMQMFEDINNSRGVAQCLQSLGDILQMT
;
A
#
# COMPACT_ATOMS: atom_id res chain seq x y z
N MET A 1 50.56 -2.31 -49.21
CA MET A 1 50.53 -3.66 -49.81
C MET A 1 49.60 -4.52 -48.97
N GLN A 2 48.55 -5.05 -49.61
CA GLN A 2 47.70 -6.20 -49.24
C GLN A 2 46.97 -6.25 -47.89
N ALA A 3 45.64 -6.30 -47.96
CA ALA A 3 44.73 -6.98 -47.01
C ALA A 3 44.58 -8.47 -47.45
N PRO A 4 43.89 -9.40 -46.73
CA PRO A 4 42.96 -9.24 -45.59
C PRO A 4 43.02 -10.33 -44.45
N SER A 5 42.06 -10.21 -43.50
CA SER A 5 41.31 -11.25 -42.74
C SER A 5 41.53 -11.47 -41.22
N GLN A 6 40.45 -11.13 -40.49
CA GLN A 6 39.96 -11.39 -39.10
C GLN A 6 39.95 -12.88 -38.63
N PRO A 7 39.47 -13.25 -37.41
CA PRO A 7 39.45 -12.58 -36.08
C PRO A 7 39.68 -13.50 -34.83
N LEU A 8 39.77 -12.87 -33.65
CA LEU A 8 39.20 -13.23 -32.31
C LEU A 8 39.34 -14.66 -31.72
N THR A 9 40.04 -14.82 -30.60
CA THR A 9 39.45 -14.78 -29.22
C THR A 9 40.46 -15.16 -28.13
N GLN A 10 40.20 -14.61 -26.95
CA GLN A 10 41.01 -14.52 -25.74
C GLN A 10 40.90 -15.76 -24.83
N SER A 11 41.89 -15.90 -23.95
CA SER A 11 41.77 -16.51 -22.62
C SER A 11 42.68 -15.72 -21.65
N PRO A 12 42.60 -15.85 -20.31
CA PRO A 12 41.53 -16.40 -19.48
C PRO A 12 41.07 -15.42 -18.38
N SER A 13 39.82 -15.51 -17.91
CA SER A 13 39.44 -14.95 -16.60
C SER A 13 38.62 -15.96 -15.82
N THR A 14 39.06 -16.16 -14.58
CA THR A 14 38.43 -16.92 -13.51
C THR A 14 37.08 -16.31 -13.15
N VAL A 15 36.00 -17.02 -13.42
CA VAL A 15 34.64 -16.64 -13.02
C VAL A 15 34.17 -17.57 -11.90
N VAL A 16 33.77 -16.94 -10.79
CA VAL A 16 33.02 -17.51 -9.67
C VAL A 16 31.63 -17.93 -10.18
N PRO A 17 31.11 -19.14 -9.89
CA PRO A 17 29.83 -19.56 -10.43
C PRO A 17 28.65 -18.88 -9.72
N ASP A 18 27.71 -18.46 -10.56
CA ASP A 18 26.44 -17.79 -10.32
C ASP A 18 25.48 -18.63 -9.43
N ARG A 19 24.87 -18.01 -8.41
CA ARG A 19 23.99 -18.63 -7.41
C ARG A 19 22.57 -18.94 -7.91
N SER A 20 22.27 -18.71 -9.18
CA SER A 20 20.93 -18.85 -9.75
C SER A 20 20.68 -20.17 -10.52
N ALA A 21 21.64 -21.11 -10.55
CA ALA A 21 21.52 -22.34 -11.37
C ALA A 21 21.13 -23.64 -10.62
N ILE A 22 20.75 -23.62 -9.34
CA ILE A 22 20.58 -24.84 -8.51
C ILE A 22 19.16 -25.47 -8.58
N LEU A 23 18.21 -24.92 -9.36
CA LEU A 23 16.83 -25.41 -9.38
C LEU A 23 16.33 -25.97 -10.73
N ALA A 24 17.22 -26.53 -11.56
CA ALA A 24 16.82 -27.36 -12.69
C ALA A 24 17.26 -28.83 -12.49
N PRO A 25 16.40 -29.84 -12.75
CA PRO A 25 16.80 -31.24 -12.64
C PRO A 25 17.77 -31.60 -13.78
N PRO A 26 18.94 -32.24 -13.51
CA PRO A 26 19.78 -32.75 -14.58
C PRO A 26 19.15 -34.03 -15.15
N ASN A 27 18.99 -34.08 -16.48
CA ASN A 27 18.82 -35.32 -17.22
C ASN A 27 20.11 -36.15 -17.04
N LEU A 28 20.11 -37.08 -16.07
CA LEU A 28 21.25 -37.92 -15.75
C LEU A 28 21.33 -39.12 -16.71
N ALA A 29 22.42 -39.19 -17.48
CA ALA A 29 22.81 -40.41 -18.18
C ALA A 29 23.39 -41.43 -17.17
N PRO A 30 23.35 -42.74 -17.47
CA PRO A 30 23.50 -43.80 -16.46
C PRO A 30 24.91 -43.99 -15.85
N ASP A 31 25.94 -43.28 -16.32
CA ASP A 31 27.34 -43.64 -16.03
C ASP A 31 28.13 -42.58 -15.24
N ASP A 32 27.52 -41.47 -14.78
CA ASP A 32 28.22 -40.48 -13.96
C ASP A 32 28.10 -40.76 -12.46
N THR A 33 29.23 -41.12 -11.82
CA THR A 33 29.35 -41.36 -10.37
C THR A 33 29.42 -40.07 -9.53
N ASP A 34 29.25 -38.90 -10.16
CA ASP A 34 29.42 -37.58 -9.54
C ASP A 34 28.15 -37.03 -8.85
N TRP A 35 27.03 -37.77 -8.86
CA TRP A 35 25.82 -37.36 -8.13
C TRP A 35 25.97 -37.49 -6.60
N ILE A 36 26.87 -38.36 -6.13
CA ILE A 36 27.15 -38.60 -4.71
C ILE A 36 27.90 -37.41 -4.07
N SER A 37 28.86 -36.83 -4.81
CA SER A 37 29.60 -35.63 -4.38
C SER A 37 28.66 -34.41 -4.32
N THR A 38 27.77 -34.31 -5.31
CA THR A 38 26.76 -33.25 -5.43
C THR A 38 25.77 -33.31 -4.26
N ALA A 39 25.28 -34.50 -3.90
CA ALA A 39 24.38 -34.68 -2.75
C ALA A 39 25.05 -34.32 -1.41
N SER A 40 26.33 -34.69 -1.22
CA SER A 40 27.10 -34.32 -0.01
C SER A 40 27.35 -32.81 0.09
N LEU A 41 27.59 -32.14 -1.05
CA LEU A 41 27.75 -30.70 -1.13
C LEU A 41 26.43 -29.97 -0.84
N THR A 42 25.30 -30.46 -1.36
CA THR A 42 23.96 -29.92 -1.05
C THR A 42 23.64 -30.04 0.44
N PHE A 43 24.00 -31.17 1.09
CA PHE A 43 23.84 -31.35 2.53
C PHE A 43 24.68 -30.35 3.36
N LYS A 44 25.93 -30.09 2.96
CA LYS A 44 26.79 -29.11 3.65
C LYS A 44 26.30 -27.67 3.49
N VAL A 45 25.76 -27.32 2.33
CA VAL A 45 25.20 -25.99 2.06
C VAL A 45 23.92 -25.74 2.85
N LEU A 46 23.05 -26.76 2.97
CA LEU A 46 21.84 -26.68 3.79
C LEU A 46 22.14 -26.64 5.30
N ALA A 47 23.14 -27.40 5.77
CA ALA A 47 23.56 -27.40 7.17
C ALA A 47 24.17 -26.05 7.63
N GLY A 48 24.70 -25.24 6.71
CA GLY A 48 25.27 -23.93 7.00
C GLY A 48 24.26 -22.77 7.00
N ALA A 49 23.03 -22.98 6.50
CA ALA A 49 22.11 -21.88 6.16
C ALA A 49 21.09 -21.51 7.25
N GLY A 50 21.03 -22.20 8.39
CA GLY A 50 20.31 -21.73 9.59
C GLY A 50 18.78 -21.59 9.50
N GLU A 51 18.15 -21.84 8.35
CA GLU A 51 16.68 -21.80 8.17
C GLU A 51 16.21 -23.10 7.49
N LEU A 52 15.48 -23.94 8.24
CA LEU A 52 15.03 -25.27 7.82
C LEU A 52 13.72 -25.19 7.01
N ASP A 53 13.83 -25.26 5.68
CA ASP A 53 12.68 -25.52 4.79
C ASP A 53 12.26 -27.00 4.89
N ARG A 54 11.13 -27.26 5.54
CA ARG A 54 10.55 -28.60 5.76
C ARG A 54 10.14 -29.30 4.44
N THR A 55 9.87 -28.54 3.38
CA THR A 55 9.65 -29.08 2.03
C THR A 55 10.95 -29.56 1.38
N GLY A 56 12.08 -28.95 1.70
CA GLY A 56 13.42 -29.36 1.26
C GLY A 56 13.82 -30.74 1.78
N ILE A 57 13.51 -31.06 3.04
CA ILE A 57 13.85 -32.35 3.67
C ILE A 57 13.10 -33.51 3.00
N ALA A 58 11.78 -33.38 2.79
CA ALA A 58 10.97 -34.42 2.16
C ALA A 58 11.36 -34.67 0.69
N LYS A 59 11.72 -33.60 -0.04
CA LYS A 59 12.20 -33.69 -1.44
C LYS A 59 13.58 -34.35 -1.50
N THR A 60 14.44 -34.07 -0.53
CA THR A 60 15.80 -34.65 -0.43
C THR A 60 15.74 -36.14 -0.09
N ILE A 61 14.91 -36.55 0.87
CA ILE A 61 14.69 -37.98 1.21
C ILE A 61 14.16 -38.75 0.00
N ALA A 62 13.21 -38.17 -0.75
CA ALA A 62 12.62 -38.79 -1.92
C ALA A 62 13.61 -38.97 -3.08
N ASN A 63 14.44 -37.96 -3.32
CA ASN A 63 15.44 -37.95 -4.39
C ASN A 63 16.61 -38.90 -4.12
N ILE A 64 16.84 -39.30 -2.86
CA ILE A 64 17.93 -40.19 -2.46
C ILE A 64 17.45 -41.65 -2.29
N ALA A 65 16.28 -41.88 -1.67
CA ALA A 65 15.81 -43.23 -1.38
C ALA A 65 15.35 -44.01 -2.64
N LEU A 66 14.78 -43.32 -3.64
CA LEU A 66 14.28 -43.95 -4.86
C LEU A 66 15.40 -44.53 -5.75
N PRO A 67 16.51 -43.81 -6.03
CA PRO A 67 17.65 -44.35 -6.77
C PRO A 67 18.33 -45.53 -6.08
N ILE A 68 18.46 -45.50 -4.75
CA ILE A 68 19.04 -46.59 -3.95
C ILE A 68 18.21 -47.88 -4.10
N LEU A 69 16.87 -47.76 -4.07
CA LEU A 69 15.96 -48.89 -4.27
C LEU A 69 15.97 -49.42 -5.71
N ASP A 70 16.25 -48.57 -6.70
CA ASP A 70 16.35 -48.98 -8.11
C ASP A 70 17.72 -49.61 -8.43
N LEU A 71 18.81 -49.18 -7.78
CA LEU A 71 20.15 -49.79 -7.86
C LEU A 71 20.17 -51.21 -7.28
N ALA A 72 19.41 -51.48 -6.21
CA ALA A 72 19.28 -52.82 -5.62
C ALA A 72 18.68 -53.87 -6.58
N LYS A 73 18.08 -53.44 -7.71
CA LYS A 73 17.38 -54.32 -8.67
C LYS A 73 18.28 -54.90 -9.76
N ASN A 74 19.39 -54.24 -10.13
CA ASN A 74 20.17 -54.58 -11.32
C ASN A 74 21.62 -54.95 -10.97
N ASN A 75 21.88 -56.26 -10.98
CA ASN A 75 23.02 -56.87 -10.28
C ASN A 75 24.22 -57.16 -11.20
N LYS A 76 25.33 -56.43 -11.01
CA LYS A 76 26.71 -56.98 -11.09
C LYS A 76 27.79 -56.06 -10.50
N GLN A 77 27.58 -54.73 -10.52
CA GLN A 77 28.44 -53.73 -9.85
C GLN A 77 28.05 -53.55 -8.35
N ALA A 78 26.79 -53.84 -8.02
CA ALA A 78 26.11 -53.54 -6.75
C ALA A 78 26.60 -54.26 -5.48
N CYS A 79 27.68 -55.04 -5.51
CA CYS A 79 28.19 -55.70 -4.28
C CYS A 79 29.05 -54.77 -3.42
N ASP A 80 29.80 -53.86 -4.04
CA ASP A 80 30.60 -52.85 -3.30
C ASP A 80 29.70 -51.67 -2.89
N ASP A 81 28.77 -51.26 -3.77
CA ASP A 81 27.80 -50.20 -3.49
C ASP A 81 26.81 -50.57 -2.37
N LEU A 82 26.53 -51.86 -2.12
CA LEU A 82 25.62 -52.29 -1.04
C LEU A 82 26.18 -51.94 0.34
N LYS A 83 27.52 -52.00 0.52
CA LYS A 83 28.19 -51.67 1.77
C LYS A 83 28.11 -50.17 2.04
N ASP A 84 28.36 -49.36 1.01
CA ASP A 84 28.22 -47.90 1.09
C ASP A 84 26.76 -47.51 1.27
N THR A 85 25.81 -48.20 0.62
CA THR A 85 24.36 -48.02 0.80
C THR A 85 23.91 -48.29 2.24
N ILE A 86 24.40 -49.38 2.87
CA ILE A 86 24.09 -49.69 4.28
C ILE A 86 24.68 -48.62 5.21
N LYS A 87 25.87 -48.09 4.89
CA LYS A 87 26.51 -46.99 5.63
C LYS A 87 25.73 -45.66 5.48
N TYR A 88 25.24 -45.34 4.29
CA TYR A 88 24.40 -44.16 4.04
C TYR A 88 23.01 -44.28 4.70
N LEU A 89 22.44 -45.49 4.75
CA LEU A 89 21.24 -45.77 5.54
C LEU A 89 21.48 -45.51 7.03
N ASP A 90 22.67 -45.80 7.54
CA ASP A 90 23.06 -45.50 8.92
C ASP A 90 23.15 -43.99 9.18
N ASP A 91 23.81 -43.24 8.30
CA ASP A 91 23.93 -41.79 8.42
C ASP A 91 22.55 -41.10 8.31
N MET A 92 21.68 -41.55 7.40
CA MET A 92 20.29 -41.08 7.32
C MET A 92 19.47 -41.42 8.56
N LEU A 93 19.58 -42.66 9.08
CA LEU A 93 18.87 -43.06 10.29
C LEU A 93 19.29 -42.22 11.49
N SER A 94 20.59 -41.90 11.61
CA SER A 94 21.10 -41.01 12.66
C SER A 94 20.50 -39.62 12.54
N TYR A 95 20.52 -39.03 11.34
CA TYR A 95 20.05 -37.68 11.10
C TYR A 95 18.54 -37.52 11.30
N VAL A 96 17.73 -38.43 10.74
CA VAL A 96 16.27 -38.40 10.92
C VAL A 96 15.89 -38.63 12.39
N SER A 97 16.63 -39.47 13.12
CA SER A 97 16.40 -39.66 14.55
C SER A 97 16.75 -38.41 15.38
N GLU A 98 17.76 -37.63 14.97
CA GLU A 98 18.16 -36.39 15.64
C GLU A 98 17.15 -35.24 15.39
N GLU A 99 16.62 -35.13 14.17
CA GLU A 99 15.53 -34.21 13.81
C GLU A 99 14.21 -34.53 14.55
N ILE A 100 13.85 -35.80 14.68
CA ILE A 100 12.67 -36.22 15.48
C ILE A 100 12.86 -35.84 16.96
N LYS A 101 14.11 -35.89 17.47
CA LYS A 101 14.43 -35.51 18.84
C LYS A 101 14.30 -34.00 19.08
N LEU A 102 14.71 -33.17 18.11
CA LEU A 102 14.48 -31.72 18.14
C LEU A 102 12.98 -31.37 18.08
N LEU A 103 12.18 -32.14 17.33
CA LEU A 103 10.72 -32.00 17.32
C LEU A 103 10.08 -32.35 18.68
N GLN A 104 10.58 -33.36 19.40
CA GLN A 104 10.14 -33.69 20.76
C GLN A 104 10.45 -32.59 21.78
N GLU A 105 11.63 -31.96 21.68
CA GLU A 105 12.02 -30.85 22.56
C GLU A 105 11.13 -29.62 22.34
N GLY A 106 10.77 -29.30 21.08
CA GLY A 106 9.83 -28.23 20.75
C GLY A 106 8.39 -28.48 21.24
N GLN A 107 7.98 -29.74 21.39
CA GLN A 107 6.65 -30.11 21.90
C GLN A 107 6.50 -29.88 23.41
N SER A 108 7.61 -29.83 24.16
CA SER A 108 7.63 -29.54 25.60
C SER A 108 7.41 -28.06 25.94
N LEU A 109 7.53 -27.17 24.95
CA LEU A 109 7.44 -25.71 25.09
C LEU A 109 6.08 -25.14 24.70
N MET A 110 5.12 -25.95 24.24
CA MET A 110 3.78 -25.51 23.82
C MET A 110 2.67 -26.40 24.40
N ASP A 111 1.52 -25.80 24.70
CA ASP A 111 0.37 -26.47 25.31
C ASP A 111 -0.08 -27.74 24.55
N ALA A 112 -0.43 -28.77 25.33
CA ALA A 112 -0.62 -30.16 24.93
C ALA A 112 -1.77 -30.48 23.95
N SER A 113 -2.41 -29.48 23.32
CA SER A 113 -3.58 -29.67 22.45
C SER A 113 -3.27 -29.66 20.94
N THR A 114 -2.00 -29.70 20.52
CA THR A 114 -1.63 -29.70 19.08
C THR A 114 -1.51 -31.11 18.49
N HIS A 115 -2.65 -31.70 18.11
CA HIS A 115 -2.75 -32.99 17.39
C HIS A 115 -1.83 -33.21 16.15
N PRO A 116 -1.42 -32.19 15.37
CA PRO A 116 -0.60 -32.42 14.17
C PRO A 116 0.88 -32.75 14.42
N LEU A 117 1.49 -32.22 15.50
CA LEU A 117 2.90 -32.45 15.84
C LEU A 117 3.11 -33.91 16.29
N ALA A 118 2.19 -34.43 17.11
CA ALA A 118 2.16 -35.84 17.50
C ALA A 118 2.01 -36.76 16.29
N ARG A 119 1.23 -36.35 15.27
CA ARG A 119 1.01 -37.14 14.06
C ARG A 119 2.22 -37.13 13.12
N LEU A 120 2.91 -36.00 12.99
CA LEU A 120 4.18 -35.90 12.24
C LEU A 120 5.29 -36.72 12.91
N GLN A 121 5.35 -36.67 14.24
CA GLN A 121 6.28 -37.48 15.01
C GLN A 121 5.99 -38.97 14.83
N GLN A 122 4.73 -39.39 14.89
CA GLN A 122 4.33 -40.78 14.63
C GLN A 122 4.75 -41.25 13.21
N ILE A 123 4.53 -40.42 12.18
CA ILE A 123 4.94 -40.76 10.80
C ILE A 123 6.47 -40.82 10.68
N GLY A 124 7.19 -39.92 11.35
CA GLY A 124 8.65 -39.95 11.43
C GLY A 124 9.20 -41.21 12.11
N ASP A 125 8.62 -41.59 13.24
CA ASP A 125 8.99 -42.79 14.01
C ASP A 125 8.74 -44.08 13.20
N GLU A 126 7.57 -44.17 12.54
CA GLU A 126 7.23 -45.29 11.65
C GLU A 126 8.18 -45.36 10.44
N PHE A 127 8.57 -44.22 9.88
CA PHE A 127 9.52 -44.15 8.77
C PHE A 127 10.92 -44.62 9.16
N VAL A 128 11.42 -44.18 10.33
CA VAL A 128 12.70 -44.65 10.90
C VAL A 128 12.65 -46.16 11.16
N SER A 129 11.53 -46.69 11.65
CA SER A 129 11.34 -48.13 11.83
C SER A 129 11.48 -48.90 10.51
N HIS A 130 10.81 -48.42 9.45
CA HIS A 130 10.88 -49.07 8.15
C HIS A 130 12.27 -49.00 7.51
N LEU A 131 13.01 -47.92 7.69
CA LEU A 131 14.40 -47.81 7.24
C LEU A 131 15.35 -48.75 8.01
N LYS A 132 15.11 -48.94 9.32
CA LYS A 132 15.85 -49.94 10.13
C LYS A 132 15.56 -51.36 9.65
N ASP A 133 14.30 -51.71 9.41
CA ASP A 133 13.92 -53.03 8.90
C ASP A 133 14.53 -53.32 7.52
N LEU A 134 14.51 -52.32 6.63
CA LEU A 134 15.15 -52.41 5.31
C LEU A 134 16.66 -52.61 5.45
N LYS A 135 17.31 -51.86 6.35
CA LYS A 135 18.74 -52.01 6.65
C LYS A 135 19.05 -53.41 7.19
N ASP A 136 18.23 -53.94 8.08
CA ASP A 136 18.41 -55.29 8.63
C ASP A 136 18.24 -56.38 7.58
N ASP A 137 17.26 -56.24 6.69
CA ASP A 137 17.07 -57.17 5.58
C ASP A 137 18.23 -57.09 4.58
N LEU A 138 18.78 -55.90 4.30
CA LEU A 138 20.01 -55.72 3.49
C LEU A 138 21.25 -56.29 4.20
N ASN A 139 21.38 -56.13 5.52
CA ASN A 139 22.47 -56.70 6.32
C ASN A 139 22.43 -58.23 6.40
N LYS A 140 21.23 -58.83 6.49
CA LYS A 140 21.06 -60.29 6.40
C LYS A 140 21.48 -60.82 5.04
N ILE A 141 21.29 -60.02 4.00
CA ILE A 141 21.84 -60.32 2.68
C ILE A 141 23.36 -60.27 2.77
N TYR A 142 23.98 -59.22 3.37
CA TYR A 142 25.44 -58.92 3.53
C TYR A 142 26.28 -59.84 4.44
N GLY A 143 25.72 -60.40 5.52
CA GLY A 143 26.50 -60.98 6.61
C GLY A 143 27.07 -62.41 6.46
N LYS A 144 26.99 -63.11 5.32
CA LYS A 144 27.43 -64.54 5.23
C LYS A 144 28.61 -64.77 4.26
N ARG A 145 29.75 -65.23 4.78
CA ARG A 145 30.93 -65.65 3.98
C ARG A 145 30.53 -66.71 2.95
N GLY A 146 30.87 -66.48 1.67
CA GLY A 146 30.43 -67.28 0.52
C GLY A 146 29.38 -66.58 -0.37
N TYR A 147 29.53 -65.27 -0.52
CA TYR A 147 28.47 -64.29 -0.77
C TYR A 147 27.85 -64.28 -2.18
N GLN A 148 28.67 -64.29 -3.22
CA GLN A 148 28.21 -64.10 -4.61
C GLN A 148 27.28 -65.22 -5.11
N ALA A 149 27.48 -66.45 -4.62
CA ALA A 149 26.69 -67.61 -5.06
C ALA A 149 25.32 -67.73 -4.38
N LYS A 150 25.20 -67.32 -3.10
CA LYS A 150 23.92 -67.30 -2.37
C LYS A 150 23.02 -66.12 -2.79
N MET A 151 23.61 -64.97 -3.11
CA MET A 151 22.87 -63.78 -3.57
C MET A 151 22.04 -64.04 -4.82
N LYS A 152 22.59 -64.79 -5.78
CA LYS A 152 21.88 -65.14 -7.04
C LYS A 152 20.62 -65.98 -6.79
N LYS A 153 20.57 -66.74 -5.68
CA LYS A 153 19.44 -67.58 -5.28
C LYS A 153 18.41 -66.83 -4.41
N LEU A 154 18.87 -65.86 -3.60
CA LEU A 154 18.04 -65.04 -2.72
C LEU A 154 17.33 -63.90 -3.46
N PHE A 155 17.95 -63.26 -4.45
CA PHE A 155 17.27 -62.29 -5.33
C PHE A 155 16.29 -62.94 -6.33
N GLN A 156 16.30 -64.27 -6.44
CA GLN A 156 15.24 -65.04 -7.11
C GLN A 156 14.08 -65.38 -6.15
N SER A 157 14.21 -65.15 -4.84
CA SER A 157 13.15 -65.36 -3.86
C SER A 157 12.16 -64.20 -3.91
N LYS A 158 11.03 -64.42 -4.58
CA LYS A 158 9.92 -63.45 -4.75
C LYS A 158 9.57 -62.70 -3.44
N THR A 159 9.62 -63.40 -2.30
CA THR A 159 9.32 -62.88 -0.96
C THR A 159 10.17 -61.70 -0.48
N ILE A 160 11.47 -61.68 -0.79
CA ILE A 160 12.36 -60.57 -0.34
C ILE A 160 12.18 -59.36 -1.25
N LEU A 161 12.02 -59.61 -2.56
CA LEU A 161 11.75 -58.56 -3.53
C LEU A 161 10.38 -57.89 -3.28
N ASP A 162 9.37 -58.67 -2.88
CA ASP A 162 8.05 -58.16 -2.50
C ASP A 162 8.11 -57.32 -1.22
N ARG A 163 8.92 -57.70 -0.22
CA ARG A 163 9.16 -56.88 0.98
C ARG A 163 9.86 -55.56 0.67
N ILE A 164 10.89 -55.58 -0.18
CA ILE A 164 11.57 -54.35 -0.61
C ILE A 164 10.61 -53.43 -1.39
N ASN A 165 9.74 -54.00 -2.24
CA ASN A 165 8.70 -53.24 -2.93
C ASN A 165 7.65 -52.66 -1.96
N GLN A 166 7.28 -53.38 -0.89
CA GLN A 166 6.40 -52.87 0.16
C GLN A 166 7.02 -51.67 0.89
N HIS A 167 8.31 -51.74 1.25
CA HIS A 167 9.01 -50.59 1.83
C HIS A 167 9.10 -49.40 0.85
N LYS A 168 9.31 -49.65 -0.45
CA LYS A 168 9.30 -48.60 -1.50
C LYS A 168 7.94 -47.89 -1.59
N MET A 169 6.84 -48.64 -1.54
CA MET A 169 5.49 -48.05 -1.55
C MET A 169 5.20 -47.26 -0.28
N TYR A 170 5.63 -47.76 0.88
CA TYR A 170 5.45 -47.07 2.15
C TYR A 170 6.23 -45.75 2.23
N VAL A 171 7.50 -45.74 1.83
CA VAL A 171 8.34 -44.53 1.77
C VAL A 171 7.69 -43.46 0.88
N LYS A 172 7.07 -43.88 -0.23
CA LYS A 172 6.37 -42.97 -1.15
C LYS A 172 5.09 -42.40 -0.53
N ASP A 173 4.30 -43.24 0.14
CA ASP A 173 3.07 -42.82 0.85
C ASP A 173 3.38 -41.91 2.06
N ALA A 174 4.43 -42.22 2.83
CA ALA A 174 4.91 -41.40 3.94
C ALA A 174 5.39 -40.02 3.46
N ARG A 175 6.10 -39.96 2.33
CA ARG A 175 6.49 -38.70 1.68
C ARG A 175 5.26 -37.88 1.30
N ASP A 176 4.29 -38.50 0.64
CA ASP A 176 3.10 -37.80 0.16
C ASP A 176 2.24 -37.31 1.34
N LYS A 177 2.19 -38.06 2.46
CA LYS A 177 1.57 -37.64 3.73
C LYS A 177 2.36 -36.54 4.45
N PHE A 178 3.69 -36.56 4.43
CA PHE A 178 4.54 -35.50 4.98
C PHE A 178 4.35 -34.19 4.22
N VAL A 179 4.32 -34.25 2.89
CA VAL A 179 4.04 -33.09 2.03
C VAL A 179 2.62 -32.58 2.28
N ALA A 180 1.61 -33.44 2.37
CA ALA A 180 0.24 -33.03 2.66
C ALA A 180 0.09 -32.39 4.06
N THR A 181 0.80 -32.90 5.07
CA THR A 181 0.76 -32.36 6.44
C THR A 181 1.57 -31.07 6.57
N ALA A 182 2.70 -30.96 5.85
CA ALA A 182 3.47 -29.73 5.72
C ALA A 182 2.66 -28.64 5.00
N VAL A 183 2.00 -28.97 3.88
CA VAL A 183 1.07 -28.08 3.17
C VAL A 183 -0.07 -27.63 4.06
N PHE A 184 -0.60 -28.50 4.95
CA PHE A 184 -1.60 -28.08 5.94
C PHE A 184 -1.04 -27.14 7.03
N SER A 185 0.23 -27.30 7.43
CA SER A 185 0.90 -26.41 8.37
C SER A 185 1.29 -25.07 7.75
N THR A 186 1.68 -25.06 6.47
CA THR A 186 1.92 -23.86 5.67
C THR A 186 0.60 -23.19 5.31
N ALA A 187 -0.47 -23.93 5.03
CA ALA A 187 -1.82 -23.39 4.87
C ALA A 187 -2.32 -22.79 6.20
N ARG A 188 -1.99 -23.37 7.36
CA ARG A 188 -2.30 -22.77 8.65
C ARG A 188 -1.44 -21.55 8.96
N GLN A 189 -0.15 -21.54 8.57
CA GLN A 189 0.70 -20.34 8.63
C GLN A 189 0.33 -19.30 7.58
N VAL A 190 -0.27 -19.67 6.44
CA VAL A 190 -0.87 -18.79 5.44
C VAL A 190 -2.26 -18.35 5.87
N VAL A 191 -2.93 -19.05 6.77
CA VAL A 191 -4.12 -18.59 7.50
C VAL A 191 -3.73 -17.73 8.70
N ASP A 192 -2.53 -17.88 9.28
CA ASP A 192 -2.03 -17.04 10.38
C ASP A 192 -1.33 -15.77 9.84
N VAL A 193 -0.62 -15.88 8.73
CA VAL A 193 -0.16 -14.77 7.87
C VAL A 193 -1.35 -14.18 7.13
N GLY A 194 -2.32 -14.98 6.70
CA GLY A 194 -3.58 -14.53 6.10
C GLY A 194 -4.47 -13.81 7.11
N ALA A 195 -4.51 -14.24 8.37
CA ALA A 195 -5.18 -13.53 9.45
C ALA A 195 -4.41 -12.26 9.83
N LYS A 196 -3.06 -12.28 9.84
CA LYS A 196 -2.25 -11.06 10.00
C LYS A 196 -2.31 -10.12 8.80
N VAL A 197 -2.49 -10.63 7.59
CA VAL A 197 -2.64 -9.88 6.33
C VAL A 197 -4.07 -9.39 6.18
N THR A 198 -5.07 -10.10 6.71
CA THR A 198 -6.45 -9.65 6.83
C THR A 198 -6.57 -8.62 7.96
N ASP A 199 -5.83 -8.77 9.06
CA ASP A 199 -5.65 -7.72 10.08
C ASP A 199 -4.93 -6.50 9.48
N ILE A 200 -3.89 -6.67 8.64
CA ILE A 200 -3.23 -5.57 7.91
C ILE A 200 -4.16 -4.99 6.81
N HIS A 201 -5.02 -5.79 6.19
CA HIS A 201 -5.98 -5.37 5.15
C HIS A 201 -7.14 -4.59 5.78
N ASN A 202 -7.64 -5.02 6.93
CA ASN A 202 -8.64 -4.31 7.72
C ASN A 202 -8.05 -3.04 8.38
N HIS A 203 -6.77 -3.08 8.79
CA HIS A 203 -5.97 -1.89 9.14
C HIS A 203 -5.86 -0.88 7.98
N LEU A 204 -5.87 -1.35 6.73
CA LEU A 204 -5.73 -0.50 5.54
C LEU A 204 -7.08 -0.03 4.94
N MET A 205 -8.20 -0.70 5.24
CA MET A 205 -9.49 -0.52 4.54
C MET A 205 -10.59 0.15 5.38
N SER A 206 -10.34 0.51 6.64
CA SER A 206 -11.34 1.25 7.42
C SER A 206 -11.45 2.72 6.93
N PRO A 207 -12.65 3.22 6.59
CA PRO A 207 -12.83 4.61 6.18
C PRO A 207 -12.77 5.50 7.42
N SER A 208 -11.55 5.86 7.83
CA SER A 208 -11.32 6.84 8.87
C SER A 208 -11.74 8.22 8.34
N GLY A 209 -12.82 8.76 8.90
CA GLY A 209 -13.22 10.16 8.75
C GLY A 209 -12.22 11.09 9.43
N ILE A 210 -11.02 11.17 8.89
CA ILE A 210 -9.95 12.07 9.35
C ILE A 210 -9.66 12.99 8.18
N GLN A 211 -9.87 14.30 8.41
CA GLN A 211 -9.54 15.32 7.43
C GLN A 211 -8.05 15.23 7.08
N PRO A 212 -7.65 15.28 5.80
CA PRO A 212 -6.36 15.82 5.46
C PRO A 212 -6.44 17.31 5.82
N VAL A 213 -5.94 17.68 6.99
CA VAL A 213 -5.75 19.09 7.31
C VAL A 213 -4.81 19.63 6.26
N ASN A 214 -5.38 20.53 5.46
CA ASN A 214 -4.75 21.38 4.46
C ASN A 214 -3.23 21.47 4.55
N ASN A 215 -2.60 21.08 3.44
CA ASN A 215 -1.51 21.80 2.77
C ASN A 215 -0.70 22.76 3.66
N LEU A 216 0.59 22.47 3.90
CA LEU A 216 1.70 23.37 3.52
C LEU A 216 3.11 22.86 3.95
N ALA A 217 3.90 22.59 2.91
CA ALA A 217 5.20 23.20 2.59
C ALA A 217 6.42 23.03 3.53
N LEU A 218 7.08 21.87 3.43
CA LEU A 218 8.46 21.94 2.96
C LEU A 218 8.37 22.35 1.47
N SER A 219 8.91 23.50 1.07
CA SER A 219 8.78 23.89 -0.34
C SER A 219 9.60 22.93 -1.19
N ALA A 220 8.99 22.40 -2.25
CA ALA A 220 9.69 21.69 -3.33
C ALA A 220 10.66 22.60 -4.14
N VAL A 221 10.81 23.86 -3.72
CA VAL A 221 11.80 24.78 -4.28
C VAL A 221 13.10 24.61 -3.49
N PRO A 222 14.20 24.21 -4.14
CA PRO A 222 15.52 24.14 -3.55
C PRO A 222 15.96 25.47 -2.92
N PRO A 223 16.86 25.44 -1.92
CA PRO A 223 17.59 26.64 -1.50
C PRO A 223 18.32 27.28 -2.71
N PRO A 224 18.48 28.61 -2.75
CA PRO A 224 19.15 29.28 -3.86
C PRO A 224 20.62 28.89 -3.95
N SER A 225 21.20 29.02 -5.15
CA SER A 225 22.63 28.90 -5.33
C SER A 225 23.39 29.96 -4.53
N PRO A 226 24.59 29.64 -4.01
CA PRO A 226 25.45 30.63 -3.34
C PRO A 226 25.77 31.81 -4.25
N SER A 227 25.82 33.02 -3.68
CA SER A 227 26.03 34.27 -4.43
C SER A 227 27.45 34.42 -4.99
N VAL A 228 28.43 33.74 -4.39
CA VAL A 228 29.83 33.69 -4.85
C VAL A 228 30.23 32.22 -4.91
N PHE A 229 30.45 31.72 -6.12
CA PHE A 229 30.88 30.35 -6.41
C PHE A 229 31.81 30.39 -7.63
N MET A 230 33.09 30.05 -7.46
CA MET A 230 34.13 30.19 -8.48
C MET A 230 35.11 29.01 -8.45
N GLY A 231 35.77 28.74 -9.58
CA GLY A 231 36.86 27.76 -9.73
C GLY A 231 36.45 26.29 -9.68
N ARG A 232 35.15 26.02 -9.89
CA ARG A 232 34.56 24.68 -9.89
C ARG A 232 33.64 24.47 -11.08
N ASP A 233 33.78 25.29 -12.12
CA ASP A 233 32.91 25.27 -13.29
C ASP A 233 33.02 23.94 -14.03
N ASP A 234 34.21 23.35 -14.10
CA ASP A 234 34.43 22.03 -14.72
C ASP A 234 33.63 20.94 -14.00
N LEU A 235 33.64 20.91 -12.65
CA LEU A 235 32.87 19.97 -11.84
C LEU A 235 31.36 20.20 -11.95
N VAL A 236 30.94 21.46 -12.11
CA VAL A 236 29.53 21.79 -12.36
C VAL A 236 29.11 21.30 -13.73
N GLN A 237 29.93 21.47 -14.77
CA GLN A 237 29.63 20.97 -16.11
C GLN A 237 29.59 19.44 -16.16
N GLU A 238 30.55 18.77 -15.51
CA GLU A 238 30.58 17.31 -15.34
C GLU A 238 29.29 16.83 -14.66
N GLY A 239 28.99 17.34 -13.47
CA GLY A 239 27.76 16.95 -12.75
C GLY A 239 26.47 17.28 -13.51
N ILE A 240 26.40 18.39 -14.25
CA ILE A 240 25.23 18.70 -15.09
C ILE A 240 25.12 17.69 -16.24
N ALA A 241 26.21 17.35 -16.92
CA ALA A 241 26.20 16.39 -18.02
C ALA A 241 25.65 15.03 -17.54
N ASP A 242 26.08 14.57 -16.36
CA ASP A 242 25.62 13.31 -15.77
C ASP A 242 24.16 13.35 -15.33
N LEU A 243 23.71 14.46 -14.72
CA LEU A 243 22.30 14.63 -14.33
C LEU A 243 21.37 14.73 -15.55
N LEU A 244 21.86 15.20 -16.69
CA LEU A 244 21.08 15.37 -17.92
C LEU A 244 21.09 14.14 -18.83
N ALA A 245 22.00 13.18 -18.64
CA ALA A 245 22.08 11.94 -19.40
C ALA A 245 20.76 11.13 -19.45
N GLU A 246 20.61 10.24 -20.45
CA GLU A 246 19.42 9.38 -20.62
C GLU A 246 19.24 8.36 -19.47
N SER A 247 20.34 8.00 -18.81
CA SER A 247 20.39 7.23 -17.57
C SER A 247 21.23 8.01 -16.55
N PRO A 248 20.63 8.90 -15.77
CA PRO A 248 21.38 9.75 -14.84
C PRO A 248 22.02 8.90 -13.74
N CYS A 249 23.30 9.13 -13.48
CA CYS A 249 24.00 8.48 -12.37
C CYS A 249 23.73 9.21 -11.07
N SER A 250 23.60 8.47 -9.97
CA SER A 250 23.52 9.07 -8.64
C SER A 250 24.90 9.60 -8.23
N ILE A 251 24.94 10.85 -7.77
CA ILE A 251 26.19 11.57 -7.50
C ILE A 251 26.46 11.57 -6.00
N ILE A 252 27.70 11.29 -5.62
CA ILE A 252 28.18 11.51 -4.24
C ILE A 252 29.29 12.55 -4.23
N ILE A 253 29.08 13.58 -3.41
CA ILE A 253 30.01 14.69 -3.22
C ILE A 253 30.62 14.55 -1.83
N MET A 254 31.86 14.05 -1.79
CA MET A 254 32.60 13.79 -0.55
C MET A 254 33.66 14.87 -0.29
N GLY A 255 34.02 15.07 0.97
CA GLY A 255 35.07 16.02 1.37
C GLY A 255 34.91 16.54 2.78
N PHE A 256 35.86 17.34 3.25
CA PHE A 256 35.85 17.89 4.61
C PHE A 256 34.79 19.02 4.78
N GLY A 257 34.45 19.35 6.03
CA GLY A 257 33.50 20.42 6.34
C GLY A 257 33.97 21.78 5.80
N GLY A 258 33.06 22.60 5.26
CA GLY A 258 33.44 23.93 4.73
C GLY A 258 34.12 23.95 3.36
N MET A 259 34.30 22.80 2.70
CA MET A 259 34.86 22.70 1.34
C MET A 259 33.89 23.14 0.22
N GLY A 260 32.62 23.37 0.52
CA GLY A 260 31.62 23.78 -0.48
C GLY A 260 30.87 22.63 -1.16
N LYS A 261 30.74 21.47 -0.51
CA LYS A 261 29.95 20.32 -1.01
C LYS A 261 28.47 20.68 -1.24
N THR A 262 27.83 21.21 -0.20
CA THR A 262 26.45 21.72 -0.26
C THR A 262 26.32 22.82 -1.32
N SER A 263 27.31 23.71 -1.41
CA SER A 263 27.37 24.78 -2.42
C SER A 263 27.41 24.23 -3.84
N LEU A 264 28.19 23.17 -4.10
CA LEU A 264 28.23 22.47 -5.39
C LEU A 264 26.89 21.77 -5.68
N ALA A 265 26.33 21.04 -4.72
CA ALA A 265 25.01 20.39 -4.86
C ALA A 265 23.90 21.40 -5.19
N LEU A 266 23.87 22.54 -4.50
CA LEU A 266 22.91 23.62 -4.77
C LEU A 266 23.15 24.29 -6.13
N ARG A 267 24.40 24.41 -6.58
CA ARG A 267 24.70 24.97 -7.91
C ARG A 267 24.22 24.06 -9.04
N LEU A 268 24.39 22.74 -8.88
CA LEU A 268 23.85 21.71 -9.78
C LEU A 268 22.31 21.75 -9.79
N LEU A 269 21.70 21.73 -8.60
CA LEU A 269 20.25 21.66 -8.42
C LEU A 269 19.51 22.90 -8.97
N ASN A 270 20.14 24.06 -8.94
CA ASN A 270 19.60 25.32 -9.44
C ASN A 270 20.06 25.68 -10.86
N ASP A 271 20.82 24.82 -11.55
CA ASP A 271 21.19 25.11 -12.94
C ASP A 271 19.98 25.11 -13.87
N ILE A 272 19.95 26.04 -14.83
CA ILE A 272 18.81 26.27 -15.75
C ILE A 272 18.43 24.97 -16.49
N ALA A 273 19.41 24.19 -16.92
CA ALA A 273 19.14 22.95 -17.66
C ALA A 273 18.57 21.84 -16.74
N VAL A 274 19.08 21.74 -15.51
CA VAL A 274 18.54 20.82 -14.48
C VAL A 274 17.12 21.25 -14.07
N GLN A 275 16.84 22.56 -13.97
CA GLN A 275 15.48 23.05 -13.71
C GLN A 275 14.52 22.67 -14.85
N ALA A 276 14.97 22.70 -16.10
CA ALA A 276 14.16 22.33 -17.25
C ALA A 276 13.80 20.83 -17.25
N LYS A 277 14.74 19.95 -16.86
CA LYS A 277 14.53 18.49 -16.78
C LYS A 277 13.64 18.09 -15.60
N TYR A 278 13.97 18.55 -14.39
CA TYR A 278 13.33 18.10 -13.13
C TYR A 278 12.23 19.04 -12.62
N LYS A 279 12.03 20.22 -13.21
CA LYS A 279 10.96 21.20 -12.90
C LYS A 279 10.83 21.49 -11.40
N ALA A 280 9.66 21.18 -10.82
CA ALA A 280 9.34 21.37 -9.41
C ALA A 280 9.71 20.15 -8.54
N HIS A 281 10.17 19.04 -9.13
CA HIS A 281 10.49 17.80 -8.43
C HIS A 281 11.97 17.75 -7.99
N ARG A 282 12.43 18.87 -7.41
CA ARG A 282 13.81 19.08 -6.96
C ARG A 282 13.81 19.25 -5.45
N TYR A 283 14.12 18.18 -4.71
CA TYR A 283 13.97 18.17 -3.26
C TYR A 283 15.34 18.21 -2.57
N PHE A 284 15.48 19.15 -1.63
CA PHE A 284 16.67 19.30 -0.80
C PHE A 284 16.36 18.89 0.64
N ILE A 285 17.06 17.86 1.13
CA ILE A 285 16.81 17.15 2.37
C ILE A 285 18.01 17.36 3.30
N PRO A 286 17.97 18.36 4.21
CA PRO A 286 19.02 18.57 5.21
C PRO A 286 18.92 17.49 6.30
N CYS A 287 19.78 16.47 6.22
CA CYS A 287 19.69 15.28 7.09
C CYS A 287 19.94 15.61 8.56
N ASP A 288 20.73 16.66 8.84
CA ASP A 288 21.01 17.15 10.19
C ASP A 288 19.77 17.71 10.91
N ILE A 289 18.81 18.28 10.17
CA ILE A 289 17.54 18.78 10.71
C ILE A 289 16.53 17.66 10.88
N ILE A 290 16.52 16.69 9.97
CA ILE A 290 15.52 15.61 9.92
C ILE A 290 15.84 14.50 10.93
N CYS A 291 17.11 14.22 11.19
CA CYS A 291 17.56 13.00 11.87
C CYS A 291 18.06 13.22 13.31
N SER A 292 17.60 14.27 13.99
CA SER A 292 18.33 14.84 15.14
C SER A 292 18.62 13.91 16.33
N VAL A 293 17.91 12.80 16.55
CA VAL A 293 18.11 11.98 17.77
C VAL A 293 18.07 10.47 17.58
N GLU A 294 17.24 9.92 16.67
CA GLU A 294 17.28 8.49 16.32
C GLU A 294 16.94 8.36 14.82
N PRO A 295 17.96 8.23 13.95
CA PRO A 295 17.75 8.15 12.51
C PRO A 295 17.14 6.79 12.15
N THR A 296 15.81 6.68 12.21
CA THR A 296 15.10 5.51 11.71
C THR A 296 14.72 5.70 10.24
N VAL A 297 14.81 4.60 9.51
CA VAL A 297 14.38 4.42 8.12
C VAL A 297 12.95 4.93 7.86
N GLU A 298 12.05 4.72 8.82
CA GLU A 298 10.65 5.16 8.73
C GLU A 298 10.50 6.67 8.74
N VAL A 299 11.28 7.39 9.57
CA VAL A 299 11.24 8.86 9.62
C VAL A 299 11.75 9.46 8.32
N LEU A 300 12.83 8.90 7.75
CA LEU A 300 13.35 9.35 6.45
C LEU A 300 12.33 9.13 5.33
N LEU A 301 11.75 7.94 5.25
CA LEU A 301 10.74 7.60 4.24
C LEU A 301 9.48 8.44 4.37
N GLN A 302 8.96 8.63 5.59
CA GLN A 302 7.79 9.48 5.83
C GLN A 302 8.03 10.93 5.41
N ASN A 303 9.23 11.46 5.66
CA ASN A 303 9.58 12.81 5.22
C ASN A 303 9.71 12.91 3.70
N ILE A 304 10.28 11.90 3.03
CA ILE A 304 10.34 11.82 1.56
C ILE A 304 8.93 11.76 0.97
N ILE A 305 8.06 10.88 1.49
CA ILE A 305 6.65 10.75 1.10
C ILE A 305 5.91 12.08 1.27
N LYS A 306 6.09 12.74 2.43
CA LYS A 306 5.48 14.04 2.75
C LYS A 306 5.98 15.17 1.84
N LEU A 307 7.29 15.23 1.57
CA LEU A 307 7.91 16.19 0.66
C LEU A 307 7.39 16.04 -0.76
N MET A 308 7.23 14.79 -1.18
CA MET A 308 6.76 14.40 -2.50
C MET A 308 5.22 14.40 -2.61
N LYS A 309 4.52 14.70 -1.51
CA LYS A 309 3.05 14.71 -1.40
C LYS A 309 2.38 13.39 -1.78
N LEU A 310 3.04 12.27 -1.50
CA LEU A 310 2.50 10.93 -1.71
C LEU A 310 1.58 10.56 -0.53
N GLU A 311 0.52 9.77 -0.79
CA GLU A 311 -0.43 9.33 0.25
C GLU A 311 0.22 8.31 1.21
N LEU A 312 -0.05 8.43 2.51
CA LEU A 312 0.51 7.62 3.61
C LEU A 312 -0.10 6.21 3.71
N THR A 313 -0.39 5.57 2.58
CA THR A 313 -0.91 4.21 2.48
C THR A 313 0.20 3.22 2.08
N GLY A 314 0.05 1.95 2.46
CA GLY A 314 1.15 0.99 2.67
C GLY A 314 2.21 0.81 1.57
N ASP A 315 3.33 0.25 2.01
CA ASP A 315 4.74 0.42 1.65
C ASP A 315 5.20 1.53 0.64
N ALA A 316 6.03 2.44 1.14
CA ALA A 316 6.54 3.63 0.46
C ALA A 316 7.32 3.33 -0.82
N VAL A 317 7.93 2.15 -0.93
CA VAL A 317 8.91 1.83 -1.97
C VAL A 317 8.22 1.66 -3.32
N LYS A 318 7.08 0.95 -3.42
CA LYS A 318 6.39 0.84 -4.73
C LYS A 318 5.71 2.15 -5.17
N GLN A 319 5.30 3.03 -4.24
CA GLN A 319 4.84 4.37 -4.62
C GLN A 319 5.96 5.17 -5.29
N LEU A 320 7.19 5.05 -4.78
CA LEU A 320 8.37 5.65 -5.39
C LEU A 320 8.66 5.05 -6.79
N HIS A 321 8.36 3.76 -7.01
CA HIS A 321 8.49 3.11 -8.33
C HIS A 321 7.38 3.50 -9.34
N ALA A 322 6.24 4.03 -8.89
CA ALA A 322 5.12 4.48 -9.74
C ALA A 322 5.32 5.90 -10.30
N ILE A 323 6.41 6.56 -9.93
CA ILE A 323 6.72 7.93 -10.33
C ILE A 323 7.08 7.97 -11.82
N SER A 324 6.33 8.76 -12.59
CA SER A 324 6.53 8.92 -14.03
C SER A 324 7.43 10.11 -14.39
N GLU A 325 7.51 11.13 -13.53
CA GLU A 325 8.34 12.32 -13.73
C GLU A 325 9.76 12.14 -13.13
N PRO A 326 10.81 12.69 -13.75
CA PRO A 326 12.15 12.63 -13.19
C PRO A 326 12.24 13.48 -11.91
N ILE A 327 12.79 12.88 -10.85
CA ILE A 327 12.94 13.47 -9.52
C ILE A 327 14.40 13.46 -9.13
N ILE A 328 14.84 14.54 -8.48
CA ILE A 328 16.16 14.61 -7.87
C ILE A 328 16.03 14.83 -6.37
N LEU A 329 16.65 13.94 -5.61
CA LEU A 329 16.70 13.98 -4.14
C LEU A 329 18.11 14.30 -3.68
N VAL A 330 18.29 15.45 -3.03
CA VAL A 330 19.58 15.84 -2.46
C VAL A 330 19.57 15.59 -0.97
N PHE A 331 20.35 14.62 -0.50
CA PHE A 331 20.59 14.38 0.91
C PHE A 331 21.86 15.12 1.36
N ASP A 332 21.68 16.20 2.11
CA ASP A 332 22.79 17.03 2.59
C ASP A 332 23.21 16.63 4.01
N ASN A 333 24.53 16.64 4.28
CA ASN A 333 25.13 16.21 5.55
C ASN A 333 24.71 14.80 5.97
N PHE A 334 24.71 13.87 5.02
CA PHE A 334 24.21 12.51 5.21
C PHE A 334 24.95 11.72 6.30
N GLU A 335 26.18 12.12 6.67
CA GLU A 335 26.91 11.54 7.80
C GLU A 335 26.11 11.56 9.11
N THR A 336 25.20 12.53 9.28
CA THR A 336 24.35 12.64 10.47
C THR A 336 23.32 11.52 10.59
N LEU A 337 22.85 10.98 9.46
CA LEU A 337 22.02 9.79 9.40
C LEU A 337 22.88 8.53 9.47
N TRP A 338 24.00 8.52 8.75
CA TRP A 338 24.86 7.34 8.53
C TRP A 338 25.66 6.92 9.76
N ASP A 339 26.36 7.85 10.41
CA ASP A 339 27.31 7.55 11.48
C ASP A 339 26.62 7.27 12.84
N LYS A 340 25.37 7.71 13.00
CA LYS A 340 24.62 7.67 14.27
C LYS A 340 23.51 6.62 14.33
N SER A 341 23.23 5.90 13.25
CA SER A 341 22.18 4.89 13.21
C SER A 341 22.70 3.52 13.67
N GLU A 342 21.97 2.85 14.56
CA GLU A 342 22.20 1.43 14.87
C GLU A 342 21.74 0.49 13.72
N ASP A 343 21.04 1.03 12.72
CA ASP A 343 20.33 0.29 11.67
C ASP A 343 20.87 0.64 10.25
N GLN A 344 22.19 0.81 10.12
CA GLN A 344 22.89 1.15 8.86
C GLN A 344 22.48 0.22 7.70
N TYR A 345 22.24 -1.07 7.98
CA TYR A 345 21.78 -2.05 7.00
C TYR A 345 20.45 -1.65 6.34
N ARG A 346 19.46 -1.17 7.11
CA ARG A 346 18.17 -0.76 6.55
C ARG A 346 18.26 0.56 5.77
N ILE A 347 19.14 1.48 6.18
CA ILE A 347 19.43 2.71 5.43
C ILE A 347 20.03 2.36 4.05
N GLN A 348 20.95 1.38 4.01
CA GLN A 348 21.48 0.85 2.75
C GLN A 348 20.37 0.28 1.87
N MET A 349 19.44 -0.49 2.45
CA MET A 349 18.32 -1.06 1.70
C MET A 349 17.42 0.01 1.06
N ILE A 350 17.10 1.10 1.77
CA ILE A 350 16.31 2.19 1.19
C ILE A 350 17.06 2.90 0.08
N LEU A 351 18.32 3.28 0.30
CA LEU A 351 19.09 3.98 -0.72
C LEU A 351 19.25 3.12 -1.98
N LYS A 352 19.43 1.80 -1.81
CA LYS A 352 19.41 0.84 -2.92
C LYS A 352 18.07 0.82 -3.63
N GLN A 353 16.96 0.82 -2.89
CA GLN A 353 15.61 0.86 -3.45
C GLN A 353 15.25 2.20 -4.13
N LEU A 354 15.76 3.32 -3.62
CA LEU A 354 15.62 4.62 -4.26
C LEU A 354 16.43 4.70 -5.54
N ASN A 355 17.66 4.21 -5.51
CA ASN A 355 18.55 4.18 -6.67
C ASN A 355 18.11 3.15 -7.74
N SER A 356 17.34 2.11 -7.37
CA SER A 356 16.77 1.18 -8.36
C SER A 356 15.63 1.78 -9.18
N ILE A 357 15.12 2.95 -8.81
CA ILE A 357 14.05 3.64 -9.52
C ILE A 357 14.65 4.55 -10.58
N ARG A 358 14.39 4.26 -11.84
CA ARG A 358 14.97 4.99 -12.99
C ARG A 358 14.65 6.48 -12.98
N GLN A 359 13.50 6.86 -12.43
CA GLN A 359 13.05 8.25 -12.35
C GLN A 359 13.65 9.02 -11.18
N ILE A 360 14.31 8.37 -10.23
CA ILE A 360 14.91 9.03 -9.06
C ILE A 360 16.42 9.09 -9.23
N THR A 361 16.96 10.30 -9.22
CA THR A 361 18.39 10.57 -9.17
C THR A 361 18.76 11.05 -7.77
N LEU A 362 19.79 10.44 -7.17
CA LEU A 362 20.25 10.83 -5.83
C LEU A 362 21.49 11.74 -5.93
N ILE A 363 21.54 12.77 -5.07
CA ILE A 363 22.77 13.48 -4.74
C ILE A 363 23.01 13.34 -3.24
N ILE A 364 24.14 12.80 -2.83
CA ILE A 364 24.54 12.74 -1.43
C ILE A 364 25.71 13.67 -1.19
N THR A 365 25.62 14.54 -0.17
CA THR A 365 26.79 15.23 0.38
C THR A 365 27.14 14.61 1.73
N MET A 366 28.42 14.27 1.93
CA MET A 366 28.87 13.73 3.22
C MET A 366 30.35 14.00 3.53
N ARG A 367 30.71 13.87 4.81
CA ARG A 367 32.11 13.80 5.27
C ARG A 367 32.64 12.37 5.10
N GLY A 368 33.90 12.24 4.69
CA GLY A 368 34.58 10.95 4.56
C GLY A 368 35.21 10.73 3.19
N SER A 369 35.81 9.56 3.04
CA SER A 369 36.48 9.08 1.81
C SER A 369 35.92 7.75 1.30
N VAL A 370 34.85 7.24 1.92
CA VAL A 370 34.21 5.96 1.60
C VAL A 370 32.72 6.23 1.40
N ALA A 371 32.20 5.82 0.25
CA ALA A 371 30.77 5.91 -0.03
C ALA A 371 29.99 4.97 0.91
N PRO A 372 28.74 5.29 1.28
CA PRO A 372 27.98 4.52 2.27
C PRO A 372 27.56 3.12 1.77
N ILE A 373 27.63 2.84 0.45
CA ILE A 373 27.11 1.60 -0.16
C ILE A 373 27.99 1.16 -1.33
N ASP A 374 28.43 -0.11 -1.33
CA ASP A 374 29.19 -0.72 -2.44
C ASP A 374 28.29 -1.19 -3.61
N ASP A 375 27.00 -1.41 -3.36
CA ASP A 375 25.98 -1.94 -4.29
C ASP A 375 25.24 -0.87 -5.14
N VAL A 376 25.63 0.41 -5.03
CA VAL A 376 25.08 1.52 -5.83
C VAL A 376 26.20 2.08 -6.69
N ASP A 377 25.93 2.23 -8.00
CA ASP A 377 26.86 2.84 -8.96
C ASP A 377 26.97 4.35 -8.73
N TRP A 378 27.67 4.74 -7.68
CA TRP A 378 27.92 6.13 -7.35
C TRP A 378 28.92 6.75 -8.31
N LEU A 379 28.54 7.88 -8.91
CA LEU A 379 29.52 8.80 -9.46
C LEU A 379 30.09 9.66 -8.33
N VAL A 380 31.33 9.39 -7.96
CA VAL A 380 32.05 10.21 -6.98
C VAL A 380 32.53 11.48 -7.66
N LEU A 381 31.95 12.63 -7.30
CA LEU A 381 32.23 13.92 -7.93
C LEU A 381 32.94 14.87 -6.96
N PRO A 382 34.25 15.16 -7.15
CA PRO A 382 35.21 14.49 -8.03
C PRO A 382 35.71 13.16 -7.44
N HIS A 383 36.30 12.28 -8.25
CA HIS A 383 36.71 10.93 -7.85
C HIS A 383 37.55 10.85 -6.55
N ASP A 384 38.45 11.81 -6.31
CA ASP A 384 39.31 11.86 -5.12
C ASP A 384 38.72 12.68 -3.94
N GLY A 385 37.45 13.08 -4.07
CA GLY A 385 36.79 14.00 -3.14
C GLY A 385 37.17 15.46 -3.36
N LEU A 386 36.38 16.35 -2.77
CA LEU A 386 36.52 17.79 -2.95
C LEU A 386 37.89 18.31 -2.46
N LEU A 387 38.69 18.83 -3.39
CA LEU A 387 39.96 19.45 -3.09
C LEU A 387 39.80 20.93 -2.67
N SER A 388 40.86 21.46 -2.05
CA SER A 388 41.03 22.89 -1.79
C SER A 388 41.06 23.68 -3.10
N LEU A 389 40.58 24.92 -3.07
CA LEU A 389 40.68 25.83 -4.19
C LEU A 389 42.15 26.21 -4.46
N ASP A 390 42.46 26.48 -5.72
CA ASP A 390 43.74 27.06 -6.11
C ASP A 390 43.86 28.52 -5.63
N GLU A 391 45.10 28.99 -5.50
CA GLU A 391 45.41 30.32 -4.98
C GLU A 391 44.77 31.46 -5.82
N PRO A 392 44.81 31.45 -7.17
CA PRO A 392 44.12 32.44 -7.99
C PRO A 392 42.61 32.54 -7.71
N THR A 393 41.88 31.42 -7.73
CA THR A 393 40.44 31.41 -7.43
C THR A 393 40.17 31.90 -6.01
N SER A 394 41.00 31.49 -5.05
CA SER A 394 40.86 31.91 -3.65
C SER A 394 41.01 33.42 -3.49
N LEU A 395 41.91 34.05 -4.25
CA LEU A 395 42.10 35.50 -4.30
C LEU A 395 40.91 36.20 -4.95
N ASP A 396 40.35 35.64 -6.02
CA ASP A 396 39.18 36.19 -6.69
C ASP A 396 37.94 36.18 -5.79
N ILE A 397 37.70 35.08 -5.06
CA ILE A 397 36.63 34.99 -4.06
C ILE A 397 36.86 36.01 -2.95
N PHE A 398 38.08 36.09 -2.41
CA PHE A 398 38.41 37.04 -1.36
C PHE A 398 38.19 38.49 -1.82
N SER A 399 38.61 38.82 -3.02
CA SER A 399 38.45 40.14 -3.64
C SER A 399 36.98 40.48 -3.90
N ALA A 400 36.21 39.54 -4.46
CA ALA A 400 34.79 39.70 -4.73
C ALA A 400 33.98 40.01 -3.46
N ILE A 401 34.34 39.37 -2.34
CA ILE A 401 33.66 39.56 -1.06
C ILE A 401 34.17 40.82 -0.36
N SER A 402 35.50 41.00 -0.22
CA SER A 402 36.09 42.12 0.57
C SER A 402 36.14 43.46 -0.17
N ARG A 403 36.05 43.45 -1.51
CA ARG A 403 36.29 44.59 -2.41
C ARG A 403 37.70 45.18 -2.32
N HIS A 404 38.68 44.44 -1.80
CA HIS A 404 40.09 44.82 -1.79
C HIS A 404 40.83 44.32 -3.05
N SER A 405 41.82 45.09 -3.52
CA SER A 405 42.62 44.67 -4.68
C SER A 405 43.53 43.49 -4.34
N ILE A 406 43.66 42.58 -5.32
CA ILE A 406 44.47 41.36 -5.27
C ILE A 406 45.98 41.67 -5.17
N ASP A 407 46.40 42.90 -5.51
CA ASP A 407 47.80 43.32 -5.56
C ASP A 407 48.46 43.58 -4.20
N LYS A 408 47.69 43.56 -3.10
CA LYS A 408 48.26 43.74 -1.76
C LYS A 408 48.94 42.44 -1.30
N GLU A 409 50.24 42.52 -1.03
CA GLU A 409 51.06 41.39 -0.56
C GLU A 409 50.45 40.67 0.66
N ALA A 410 49.94 41.45 1.63
CA ALA A 410 49.25 40.90 2.80
C ALA A 410 47.96 40.11 2.48
N VAL A 411 47.27 40.41 1.37
CA VAL A 411 46.09 39.64 0.92
C VAL A 411 46.54 38.31 0.31
N LYS A 412 47.60 38.32 -0.51
CA LYS A 412 48.18 37.10 -1.08
C LYS A 412 48.68 36.14 0.00
N GLU A 413 49.41 36.69 0.98
CA GLU A 413 49.94 35.91 2.10
C GLU A 413 48.81 35.34 2.99
N LEU A 414 47.80 36.16 3.32
CA LEU A 414 46.64 35.69 4.09
C LEU A 414 45.86 34.59 3.35
N VAL A 415 45.56 34.78 2.06
CA VAL A 415 44.80 33.79 1.28
C VAL A 415 45.56 32.48 1.13
N LYS A 416 46.88 32.55 0.95
CA LYS A 416 47.75 31.37 0.90
C LYS A 416 47.69 30.56 2.20
N GLU A 417 47.65 31.23 3.34
CA GLU A 417 47.55 30.60 4.66
C GLU A 417 46.17 29.98 4.94
N LEU A 418 45.13 30.36 4.20
CA LEU A 418 43.78 29.79 4.34
C LEU A 418 43.61 28.45 3.60
N ASP A 419 44.70 27.93 3.01
CA ASP A 419 44.81 26.61 2.38
C ASP A 419 43.70 26.31 1.33
N GLY A 420 43.15 27.35 0.69
CA GLY A 420 42.10 27.20 -0.32
C GLY A 420 40.73 26.76 0.22
N TRP A 421 40.43 26.93 1.52
CA TRP A 421 39.16 26.54 2.13
C TRP A 421 38.08 27.61 1.90
N PRO A 422 37.00 27.35 1.13
CA PRO A 422 36.01 28.38 0.76
C PRO A 422 35.36 29.07 1.96
N LEU A 423 35.03 28.31 3.02
CA LEU A 423 34.43 28.88 4.22
C LEU A 423 35.39 29.79 5.00
N ALA A 424 36.66 29.37 5.14
CA ALA A 424 37.69 30.16 5.82
C ALA A 424 37.99 31.46 5.04
N ILE A 425 38.10 31.36 3.71
CA ILE A 425 38.25 32.50 2.79
C ILE A 425 37.06 33.46 2.93
N THR A 426 35.83 32.94 2.93
CA THR A 426 34.62 33.75 3.06
C THR A 426 34.58 34.52 4.38
N LEU A 427 34.87 33.86 5.50
CA LEU A 427 34.90 34.48 6.82
C LEU A 427 35.97 35.57 6.90
N MET A 428 37.20 35.29 6.48
CA MET A 428 38.29 36.27 6.49
C MET A 428 38.05 37.43 5.52
N ALA A 429 37.46 37.17 4.34
CA ALA A 429 37.08 38.21 3.40
C ALA A 429 35.96 39.12 3.96
N CYS A 430 35.03 38.56 4.74
CA CYS A 430 34.03 39.35 5.46
C CYS A 430 34.69 40.23 6.54
N GLN A 431 35.67 39.70 7.29
CA GLN A 431 36.43 40.50 8.26
C GLN A 431 37.27 41.60 7.59
N ALA A 432 37.79 41.33 6.39
CA ALA A 432 38.58 42.28 5.62
C ALA A 432 37.79 43.49 5.10
N LYS A 433 36.45 43.44 5.14
CA LYS A 433 35.61 44.64 4.89
C LYS A 433 35.78 45.72 5.97
N ILE A 434 36.24 45.32 7.16
CA ILE A 434 36.29 46.16 8.36
C ILE A 434 37.73 46.39 8.81
N LEU A 435 38.56 45.35 8.75
CA LEU A 435 39.95 45.38 9.18
C LEU A 435 40.90 45.34 7.99
N ALA A 436 42.02 46.06 8.09
CA ALA A 436 43.05 46.00 7.07
C ALA A 436 43.63 44.57 6.99
N PRO A 437 43.86 44.01 5.79
CA PRO A 437 44.37 42.64 5.61
C PRO A 437 45.65 42.32 6.42
N LYS A 438 46.52 43.31 6.62
CA LYS A 438 47.73 43.16 7.44
C LYS A 438 47.43 42.82 8.91
N ILE A 439 46.42 43.46 9.51
CA ILE A 439 46.01 43.22 10.90
C ILE A 439 45.39 41.82 11.03
N LEU A 440 44.63 41.40 10.02
CA LEU A 440 44.06 40.05 9.97
C LEU A 440 45.13 38.98 9.87
N LEU A 441 46.16 39.20 9.05
CA LEU A 441 47.31 38.32 8.93
C LEU A 441 48.10 38.19 10.25
N GLU A 442 48.32 39.31 10.95
CA GLU A 442 48.95 39.28 12.28
C GLU A 442 48.10 38.49 13.30
N SER A 443 46.78 38.69 13.27
CA SER A 443 45.83 37.96 14.13
C SER A 443 45.80 36.46 13.81
N TRP A 444 45.90 36.12 12.52
CA TRP A 444 46.00 34.75 12.02
C TRP A 444 47.21 34.02 12.58
N TYR A 445 48.41 34.61 12.45
CA TYR A 445 49.63 33.98 12.96
C TYR A 445 49.62 33.82 14.48
N LYS A 446 49.04 34.77 15.21
CA LYS A 446 48.89 34.68 16.66
C LYS A 446 48.05 33.47 17.07
N GLU A 447 46.86 33.31 16.49
CA GLU A 447 45.96 32.20 16.80
C GLU A 447 46.51 30.85 16.33
N LYS A 448 47.17 30.81 15.16
CA LYS A 448 47.87 29.62 14.66
C LYS A 448 48.96 29.14 15.63
N THR A 449 49.71 30.08 16.23
CA THR A 449 50.76 29.78 17.22
C THR A 449 50.17 29.21 18.51
N LEU A 450 49.09 29.81 19.03
CA LEU A 450 48.38 29.33 20.23
C LEU A 450 47.81 27.92 20.07
N LEU A 451 47.44 27.54 18.85
CA LEU A 451 46.93 26.20 18.54
C LEU A 451 48.05 25.14 18.56
N LEU A 452 49.27 25.52 18.17
CA LEU A 452 50.46 24.64 18.16
C LEU A 452 51.06 24.41 19.55
N GLU A 453 50.80 25.29 20.52
CA GLU A 453 51.33 25.20 21.90
C GLU A 453 50.52 24.28 22.83
N LYS A 454 49.36 23.74 22.40
CA LYS A 454 48.52 22.85 23.23
C LYS A 454 49.05 21.40 23.26
N PRO A 455 49.26 20.76 24.43
CA PRO A 455 49.74 19.38 24.51
C PRO A 455 48.71 18.40 23.92
N GLY A 456 49.11 17.62 22.90
CA GLY A 456 48.24 16.67 22.20
C GLY A 456 47.55 17.21 20.94
N ALA A 457 47.80 18.47 20.56
CA ALA A 457 47.29 19.03 19.31
C ALA A 457 48.06 18.44 18.12
N GLN A 458 47.47 17.46 17.43
CA GLN A 458 47.87 17.20 16.04
C GLN A 458 47.36 18.36 15.18
N PRO A 459 48.16 18.94 14.28
CA PRO A 459 47.69 19.90 13.29
C PRO A 459 46.78 19.17 12.30
N HIS A 460 45.51 18.98 12.67
CA HIS A 460 44.52 18.48 11.72
C HIS A 460 44.20 19.57 10.70
N ARG A 461 43.99 19.15 9.44
CA ARG A 461 43.66 20.00 8.29
C ARG A 461 42.45 20.94 8.49
N LEU A 462 41.63 20.76 9.54
CA LEU A 462 40.49 21.61 9.91
C LEU A 462 40.88 22.92 10.65
N SER A 463 42.16 23.12 10.98
CA SER A 463 42.65 24.29 11.72
C SER A 463 42.26 25.62 11.08
N SER A 464 42.23 25.70 9.75
CA SER A 464 42.05 26.98 9.04
C SER A 464 40.61 27.50 9.12
N VAL A 465 39.60 26.63 9.18
CA VAL A 465 38.20 27.03 9.41
C VAL A 465 37.99 27.42 10.87
N ASP A 466 38.51 26.62 11.80
CA ASP A 466 38.39 26.86 13.25
C ASP A 466 39.07 28.17 13.69
N ILE A 467 40.29 28.43 13.19
CA ILE A 467 41.02 29.69 13.41
C ILE A 467 40.22 30.85 12.80
N SER A 468 39.68 30.69 11.58
CA SER A 468 38.85 31.72 10.93
C SER A 468 37.59 32.06 11.74
N ILE A 469 36.91 31.06 12.30
CA ILE A 469 35.75 31.26 13.17
C ILE A 469 36.18 31.98 14.45
N ASN A 470 37.27 31.54 15.10
CA ASN A 470 37.76 32.16 16.34
C ASN A 470 38.14 33.64 16.14
N ILE A 471 38.89 33.97 15.07
CA ILE A 471 39.23 35.36 14.72
C ILE A 471 37.96 36.19 14.49
N THR A 472 36.95 35.59 13.84
CA THR A 472 35.66 36.27 13.64
C THR A 472 34.95 36.55 14.96
N LEU A 473 34.94 35.59 15.90
CA LEU A 473 34.37 35.76 17.25
C LEU A 473 35.10 36.82 18.07
N GLN A 474 36.40 36.98 17.85
CA GLN A 474 37.23 38.01 18.49
C GLN A 474 37.19 39.37 17.77
N SER A 475 36.46 39.49 16.65
CA SER A 475 36.38 40.74 15.89
C SER A 475 35.72 41.86 16.70
N SER A 476 36.18 43.10 16.48
CA SER A 476 35.55 44.28 17.08
C SER A 476 34.07 44.45 16.66
N LEU A 477 33.69 43.88 15.51
CA LEU A 477 32.30 43.84 15.04
C LEU A 477 31.38 43.08 16.01
N LEU A 478 31.80 41.90 16.47
CA LEU A 478 31.01 41.05 17.37
C LEU A 478 31.22 41.42 18.84
N LEU A 479 32.43 41.84 19.23
CA LEU A 479 32.74 42.19 20.62
C LEU A 479 32.20 43.56 21.05
N SER A 480 31.95 44.49 20.12
CA SER A 480 31.49 45.84 20.47
C SER A 480 30.10 45.90 21.10
N LYS A 481 29.31 44.82 21.03
CA LYS A 481 28.01 44.70 21.74
C LYS A 481 27.93 43.31 22.41
N PRO A 482 27.79 43.23 23.74
CA PRO A 482 27.81 41.94 24.45
C PRO A 482 26.65 41.01 24.05
N ASN A 483 25.48 41.58 23.67
CA ASN A 483 24.31 40.79 23.28
C ASN A 483 24.49 40.05 21.94
N THR A 484 25.48 40.42 21.13
CA THR A 484 25.75 39.76 19.84
C THR A 484 26.27 38.34 20.04
N LEU A 485 27.29 38.15 20.88
CA LEU A 485 27.79 36.81 21.22
C LEU A 485 26.79 36.00 22.04
N LYS A 486 26.04 36.66 22.94
CA LYS A 486 24.97 36.01 23.68
C LYS A 486 23.89 35.45 22.76
N LEU A 487 23.45 36.20 21.75
CA LEU A 487 22.44 35.71 20.81
C LEU A 487 22.98 34.52 20.01
N LEU A 488 24.23 34.63 19.56
CA LEU A 488 24.90 33.55 18.83
C LEU A 488 25.00 32.25 19.64
N SER A 489 25.26 32.37 20.96
CA SER A 489 25.32 31.22 21.88
C SER A 489 23.98 30.45 21.94
N VAL A 490 22.84 31.13 21.78
CA VAL A 490 21.52 30.48 21.76
C VAL A 490 21.15 30.01 20.36
N MET A 491 21.41 30.83 19.33
CA MET A 491 21.11 30.53 17.93
C MET A 491 21.77 29.24 17.45
N CYS A 492 22.98 28.92 17.95
CA CYS A 492 23.66 27.68 17.58
C CYS A 492 22.91 26.41 17.99
N HIS A 493 21.92 26.50 18.88
CA HIS A 493 21.09 25.36 19.27
C HIS A 493 19.70 25.33 18.63
N LEU A 494 19.27 26.38 17.92
CA LEU A 494 17.94 26.46 17.30
C LEU A 494 17.92 25.70 15.96
N PRO A 495 17.22 24.56 15.81
CA PRO A 495 17.29 23.74 14.60
C PRO A 495 16.72 24.43 13.35
N ASN A 496 15.66 25.24 13.49
CA ASN A 496 15.10 26.01 12.37
C ASN A 496 15.79 27.37 12.17
N GLY A 497 16.84 27.68 12.95
CA GLY A 497 17.35 29.04 13.06
C GLY A 497 16.30 29.98 13.63
N ILE A 498 16.15 31.18 13.07
CA ILE A 498 15.07 32.13 13.43
C ILE A 498 14.24 32.41 12.16
N PRO A 499 13.16 31.65 11.91
CA PRO A 499 12.23 31.93 10.82
C PRO A 499 11.49 33.26 11.03
N THR A 500 11.14 33.97 9.94
CA THR A 500 10.39 35.24 9.97
C THR A 500 10.96 36.23 11.00
N TRP A 501 12.29 36.36 11.03
CA TRP A 501 12.99 37.07 12.10
C TRP A 501 12.66 38.56 12.12
N ASP A 502 12.37 39.15 10.98
CA ASP A 502 12.08 40.56 10.76
C ASP A 502 10.88 41.04 11.60
N SER A 503 9.83 40.22 11.68
CA SER A 503 8.61 40.50 12.43
C SER A 503 8.66 39.99 13.87
N LEU A 504 9.46 38.97 14.16
CA LEU A 504 9.47 38.28 15.46
C LEU A 504 10.58 38.73 16.40
N ILE A 505 11.72 39.24 15.91
CA ILE A 505 12.90 39.46 16.76
C ILE A 505 12.63 40.41 17.94
N TYR A 506 11.78 41.42 17.75
CA TYR A 506 11.38 42.37 18.79
C TYR A 506 10.51 41.72 19.88
N LYS A 507 9.69 40.73 19.50
CA LYS A 507 8.88 39.94 20.44
C LYS A 507 9.71 38.86 21.13
N MET A 508 10.66 38.26 20.41
CA MET A 508 11.55 37.21 20.93
C MET A 508 12.57 37.76 21.93
N LEU A 509 13.07 39.00 21.72
CA LEU A 509 14.13 39.62 22.52
C LEU A 509 13.72 41.03 23.02
N PRO A 510 12.64 41.15 23.81
CA PRO A 510 12.12 42.44 24.24
C PRO A 510 13.06 43.20 25.19
N ARG A 511 13.95 42.49 25.91
CA ARG A 511 14.90 43.11 26.86
C ARG A 511 16.25 43.47 26.24
N VAL A 512 16.44 43.16 24.96
CA VAL A 512 17.68 43.44 24.22
C VAL A 512 17.51 44.73 23.43
N SER A 513 18.30 45.76 23.70
CA SER A 513 18.30 46.98 22.87
C SER A 513 19.00 46.73 21.52
N GLU A 514 18.55 47.42 20.46
CA GLU A 514 19.19 47.42 19.13
C GLU A 514 19.19 46.04 18.42
N GLN A 515 18.10 45.27 18.52
CA GLN A 515 17.99 43.91 17.96
C GLN A 515 18.38 43.83 16.48
N ALA A 516 17.86 44.76 15.65
CA ALA A 516 18.16 44.81 14.22
C ALA A 516 19.66 45.04 13.94
N LEU A 517 20.33 45.87 14.76
CA LEU A 517 21.76 46.11 14.61
C LEU A 517 22.59 44.87 14.99
N ILE A 518 22.16 44.12 16.00
CA ILE A 518 22.79 42.85 16.39
C ILE A 518 22.72 41.84 15.23
N ILE A 519 21.53 41.68 14.62
CA ILE A 519 21.35 40.79 13.45
C ILE A 519 22.20 41.25 12.27
N LEU A 520 22.21 42.56 11.97
CA LEU A 520 23.00 43.12 10.89
C LEU A 520 24.50 42.83 11.07
N ARG A 521 25.02 42.94 12.29
CA ARG A 521 26.43 42.63 12.60
C ARG A 521 26.74 41.15 12.45
N LEU A 522 25.84 40.27 12.87
CA LEU A 522 26.00 38.83 12.66
C LEU A 522 26.02 38.49 11.16
N LEU A 523 25.12 39.07 10.35
CA LEU A 523 25.12 38.91 8.89
C LEU A 523 26.41 39.46 8.25
N GLN A 524 26.86 40.64 8.68
CA GLN A 524 28.11 41.25 8.19
C GLN A 524 29.36 40.44 8.52
N SER A 525 29.35 39.72 9.65
CA SER A 525 30.47 38.86 10.06
C SER A 525 30.65 37.62 9.18
N GLY A 526 29.61 37.22 8.44
CA GLY A 526 29.57 35.98 7.65
C GLY A 526 29.30 34.72 8.48
N ILE A 527 29.13 34.83 9.81
CA ILE A 527 28.81 33.69 10.68
C ILE A 527 27.40 33.16 10.43
N ILE A 528 26.42 34.06 10.24
CA ILE A 528 25.04 33.68 9.89
C ILE A 528 24.71 34.14 8.47
N TYR A 529 23.72 33.50 7.87
CA TYR A 529 23.15 33.90 6.59
C TYR A 529 21.63 33.95 6.64
N GLN A 530 21.02 34.63 5.66
CA GLN A 530 19.58 34.72 5.50
C GLN A 530 19.13 33.82 4.33
N ASP A 531 18.15 32.96 4.60
CA ASP A 531 17.49 32.10 3.60
C ASP A 531 16.34 32.88 2.91
N ASN A 532 15.95 32.47 1.69
CA ASN A 532 14.90 33.06 0.86
C ASN A 532 13.50 33.11 1.53
N LYS A 533 13.33 32.48 2.69
CA LYS A 533 12.10 32.47 3.52
C LYS A 533 12.18 33.37 4.76
N GLU A 534 12.96 34.45 4.71
CA GLU A 534 13.14 35.41 5.82
C GLU A 534 13.62 34.76 7.13
N GLY A 535 14.40 33.68 7.03
CA GLY A 535 14.94 32.95 8.18
C GLY A 535 16.45 33.17 8.36
N LEU A 536 16.91 33.37 9.59
CA LEU A 536 18.35 33.43 9.92
C LEU A 536 18.89 32.06 10.27
N LYS A 537 20.01 31.63 9.66
CA LYS A 537 20.61 30.31 9.87
C LYS A 537 22.13 30.36 10.03
N LEU A 538 22.67 29.31 10.64
CA LEU A 538 24.09 29.01 10.77
C LEU A 538 24.46 27.89 9.81
N LEU A 539 25.66 27.92 9.24
CA LEU A 539 26.22 26.77 8.54
C LEU A 539 26.63 25.70 9.56
N SER A 540 26.41 24.42 9.24
CA SER A 540 26.65 23.30 10.17
C SER A 540 28.08 23.26 10.76
N PRO A 541 29.18 23.53 9.98
CA PRO A 541 30.52 23.60 10.56
C PRO A 541 30.70 24.72 11.59
N ILE A 542 30.08 25.88 11.34
CA ILE A 542 30.09 27.00 12.29
C ILE A 542 29.27 26.63 13.52
N GLN A 543 28.09 26.05 13.32
CA GLN A 543 27.21 25.62 14.40
C GLN A 543 27.88 24.59 15.33
N GLU A 544 28.61 23.61 14.77
CA GLU A 544 29.40 22.63 15.53
C GLU A 544 30.50 23.29 16.36
N TYR A 545 31.30 24.17 15.74
CA TYR A 545 32.35 24.91 16.45
C TYR A 545 31.76 25.75 17.59
N LEU A 546 30.66 26.47 17.34
CA LEU A 546 30.01 27.32 18.34
C LEU A 546 29.42 26.54 19.51
N LYS A 547 28.91 25.32 19.28
CA LYS A 547 28.45 24.44 20.37
C LYS A 547 29.59 23.97 21.29
N ILE A 548 30.81 23.88 20.76
CA ILE A 548 32.01 23.55 21.55
C ILE A 548 32.55 24.81 22.25
N TYR A 549 32.55 25.94 21.53
CA TYR A 549 33.04 27.23 22.03
C TYR A 549 32.15 27.77 23.17
N PHE A 550 30.84 27.74 22.98
CA PHE A 550 29.86 28.11 24.00
C PHE A 550 29.44 26.86 24.77
N VAL A 551 30.14 26.60 25.88
CA VAL A 551 29.84 25.47 26.77
C VAL A 551 28.38 25.50 27.25
N GLU A 552 27.85 26.69 27.55
CA GLU A 552 26.44 26.90 27.86
C GLU A 552 25.87 28.14 27.14
N PRO A 553 24.60 28.09 26.69
CA PRO A 553 23.93 29.23 26.09
C PRO A 553 23.63 30.32 27.14
N ASP A 554 23.66 31.60 26.73
CA ASP A 554 23.30 32.72 27.60
C ASP A 554 21.89 32.55 28.17
N THR A 555 21.78 32.64 29.51
CA THR A 555 20.57 32.33 30.25
C THR A 555 19.45 33.35 30.03
N ASP A 556 19.77 34.63 29.84
CA ASP A 556 18.76 35.68 29.66
C ASP A 556 18.13 35.61 28.28
N ILE A 557 18.95 35.47 27.23
CA ILE A 557 18.44 35.32 25.86
C ILE A 557 17.68 33.99 25.71
N LYS A 558 18.21 32.89 26.25
CA LYS A 558 17.51 31.60 26.24
C LYS A 558 16.15 31.71 26.93
N SER A 559 16.08 32.39 28.07
CA SER A 559 14.82 32.59 28.81
C SER A 559 13.82 33.43 28.02
N GLN A 560 14.25 34.53 27.39
CA GLN A 560 13.37 35.35 26.55
C GLN A 560 12.80 34.56 25.37
N ILE A 561 13.63 33.81 24.65
CA ILE A 561 13.18 32.96 23.54
C ILE A 561 12.25 31.85 24.02
N SER A 562 12.53 31.25 25.19
CA SER A 562 11.68 30.20 25.76
C SER A 562 10.30 30.75 26.14
N LEU A 563 10.24 31.90 26.80
CA LEU A 563 9.00 32.58 27.16
C LEU A 563 8.19 32.97 25.93
N PHE A 564 8.85 33.49 24.88
CA PHE A 564 8.20 33.79 23.61
C PHE A 564 7.49 32.56 23.04
N TYR A 565 8.19 31.42 22.93
CA TYR A 565 7.56 30.22 22.37
C TYR A 565 6.46 29.64 23.26
N ILE A 566 6.62 29.66 24.59
CA ILE A 566 5.56 29.24 25.51
C ILE A 566 4.30 30.10 25.35
N ASP A 567 4.45 31.43 25.27
CA ASP A 567 3.34 32.36 25.07
C ASP A 567 2.67 32.15 23.71
N GLU A 568 3.44 31.94 22.64
CA GLU A 568 2.93 31.65 21.32
C GLU A 568 2.15 30.31 21.29
N ILE A 569 2.60 29.26 21.98
CA ILE A 569 1.83 28.01 22.11
C ILE A 569 0.51 28.28 22.81
N ASN A 570 0.53 28.98 23.95
CA ASN A 570 -0.67 29.27 24.73
C ASN A 570 -1.68 30.13 23.94
N ASN A 571 -1.22 31.13 23.19
CA ASN A 571 -2.10 32.06 22.46
C ASN A 571 -2.53 31.57 21.08
N ASN A 572 -1.74 30.72 20.41
CA ASN A 572 -1.96 30.35 19.01
C ASN A 572 -2.33 28.89 18.78
N ILE A 573 -2.09 27.98 19.74
CA ILE A 573 -2.28 26.55 19.56
C ILE A 573 -3.44 25.99 20.40
N VAL A 574 -3.80 26.66 21.50
CA VAL A 574 -4.90 26.24 22.37
C VAL A 574 -6.24 26.71 21.78
N GLY A 575 -6.95 25.81 21.07
CA GLY A 575 -8.33 26.00 20.59
C GLY A 575 -8.58 25.45 19.18
N TYR A 576 -9.71 24.75 18.97
CA TYR A 576 -10.11 24.10 17.71
C TYR A 576 -10.34 25.04 16.51
N SER A 577 -10.27 26.37 16.72
CA SER A 577 -10.48 27.39 15.69
C SER A 577 -9.20 28.21 15.45
N SER A 578 -8.11 27.56 15.02
CA SER A 578 -6.87 28.26 14.68
C SER A 578 -6.95 28.83 13.26
N SER A 579 -6.76 30.16 13.11
CA SER A 579 -6.61 30.80 11.81
C SER A 579 -5.44 30.23 11.01
N ARG A 580 -5.50 30.32 9.67
CA ARG A 580 -4.47 29.79 8.75
C ARG A 580 -3.04 30.23 9.10
N ASP A 581 -2.88 31.45 9.61
CA ASP A 581 -1.59 32.01 10.02
C ASP A 581 -1.02 31.34 11.28
N LYS A 582 -1.88 30.90 12.21
CA LYS A 582 -1.46 30.19 13.44
C LYS A 582 -0.90 28.81 13.15
N ILE A 583 -1.55 28.06 12.25
CA ILE A 583 -1.05 26.76 11.77
C ILE A 583 0.30 26.93 11.08
N LYS A 584 0.43 27.97 10.23
CA LYS A 584 1.68 28.28 9.53
C LYS A 584 2.83 28.55 10.51
N PHE A 585 2.58 29.30 11.58
CA PHE A 585 3.58 29.54 12.65
C PHE A 585 4.00 28.23 13.33
N GLY A 586 3.04 27.44 13.81
CA GLY A 586 3.33 26.20 14.54
C GLY A 586 4.13 25.20 13.71
N VAL A 587 3.87 25.12 12.40
CA VAL A 587 4.66 24.29 11.47
C VAL A 587 6.07 24.85 11.29
N LEU A 588 6.20 26.16 11.03
CA LEU A 588 7.50 26.79 10.74
C LEU A 588 8.48 26.75 11.92
N HIS A 589 7.95 26.82 13.15
CA HIS A 589 8.74 26.86 14.38
C HIS A 589 8.75 25.55 15.16
N SER A 590 8.16 24.47 14.64
CA SER A 590 7.93 23.23 15.39
C SER A 590 9.20 22.68 16.04
N LYS A 591 10.34 22.63 15.32
CA LYS A 591 11.60 22.07 15.87
C LYS A 591 12.27 22.97 16.88
N ASN A 592 12.14 24.29 16.74
CA ASN A 592 12.59 25.23 17.78
C ASN A 592 11.78 25.03 19.07
N ILE A 593 10.45 24.93 18.95
CA ILE A 593 9.55 24.71 20.09
C ILE A 593 9.85 23.36 20.75
N GLU A 594 9.99 22.30 19.96
CA GLU A 594 10.37 20.96 20.43
C GLU A 594 11.71 20.98 21.18
N TRP A 595 12.74 21.60 20.62
CA TRP A 595 14.07 21.70 21.25
C TRP A 595 14.03 22.42 22.60
N ILE A 596 13.37 23.57 22.65
CA ILE A 596 13.22 24.36 23.88
C ILE A 596 12.45 23.56 24.93
N SER A 597 11.30 23.01 24.53
CA SER A 597 10.42 22.23 25.41
C SER A 597 11.13 21.02 25.98
N TYR A 598 11.90 20.30 25.15
CA TYR A 598 12.68 19.14 25.58
C TYR A 598 13.71 19.51 26.65
N ARG A 599 14.38 20.65 26.51
CA ARG A 599 15.38 21.14 27.48
C ARG A 599 14.75 21.72 28.75
N LEU A 600 13.58 22.33 28.63
CA LEU A 600 12.84 22.78 29.81
C LEU A 600 12.45 21.57 30.67
N LEU A 601 12.07 20.44 30.06
CA LEU A 601 11.71 19.18 30.77
C LEU A 601 12.87 18.54 31.55
N ASP A 602 14.13 18.93 31.30
CA ASP A 602 15.28 18.49 32.11
C ASP A 602 15.42 19.27 33.43
N ASN A 603 14.69 20.39 33.60
CA ASN A 603 14.67 21.21 34.82
C ASN A 603 13.37 21.05 35.62
N ASP A 604 13.34 21.61 36.83
CA ASP A 604 12.11 21.65 37.61
C ASP A 604 11.08 22.61 36.97
N ILE A 605 10.08 22.01 36.34
CA ILE A 605 9.02 22.68 35.59
C ILE A 605 7.72 22.75 36.42
N SER A 606 6.98 23.85 36.27
CA SER A 606 5.61 24.00 36.80
C SER A 606 4.58 23.14 36.06
N LYS A 607 3.47 22.82 36.73
CA LYS A 607 2.34 22.06 36.15
C LYS A 607 1.79 22.74 34.88
N GLU A 608 1.68 24.08 34.90
CA GLU A 608 1.16 24.86 33.78
C GLU A 608 2.01 24.69 32.51
N HIS A 609 3.34 24.76 32.64
CA HIS A 609 4.23 24.52 31.51
C HIS A 609 4.15 23.08 30.99
N LEU A 610 3.97 22.06 31.85
CA LEU A 610 3.74 20.67 31.38
C LEU A 610 2.47 20.56 30.54
N THR A 611 1.40 21.23 30.96
CA THR A 611 0.15 21.27 30.22
C THR A 611 0.32 22.01 28.88
N THR A 612 1.04 23.14 28.84
CA THR A 612 1.36 23.85 27.59
C THR A 612 2.15 22.97 26.62
N ILE A 613 3.17 22.26 27.11
CA ILE A 613 3.99 21.36 26.29
C ILE A 613 3.13 20.18 25.78
N TYR A 614 2.24 19.61 26.62
CA TYR A 614 1.29 18.59 26.19
C TYR A 614 0.35 19.09 25.08
N ASN A 615 -0.19 20.30 25.20
CA ASN A 615 -1.01 20.93 24.16
C ASN A 615 -0.24 21.10 22.84
N PHE A 616 1.05 21.41 22.91
CA PHE A 616 1.91 21.43 21.73
C PHE A 616 2.11 20.03 21.13
N CYS A 617 2.24 18.97 21.95
CA CYS A 617 2.25 17.58 21.44
C CYS A 617 0.94 17.20 20.75
N TRP A 618 -0.21 17.67 21.25
CA TRP A 618 -1.50 17.53 20.58
C TRP A 618 -1.51 18.24 19.21
N PHE A 619 -0.94 19.44 19.11
CA PHE A 619 -0.77 20.11 17.82
C PHE A 619 0.16 19.34 16.88
N GLN A 620 1.29 18.84 17.38
CA GLN A 620 2.18 17.97 16.60
C GLN A 620 1.43 16.74 16.08
N TYR A 621 0.43 16.23 16.83
CA TYR A 621 -0.47 15.15 16.41
C TYR A 621 -1.27 15.51 15.17
N LEU A 622 -1.89 16.67 15.17
CA LEU A 622 -2.67 17.15 14.03
C LEU A 622 -1.83 17.35 12.75
N ILE A 623 -0.55 17.74 12.88
CA ILE A 623 0.34 18.01 11.73
C ILE A 623 1.29 16.87 11.36
N TRP A 624 1.18 15.72 12.04
CA TRP A 624 2.00 14.52 11.77
C TRP A 624 3.51 14.81 11.74
N ASP A 625 4.04 15.42 12.82
CA ASP A 625 5.47 15.81 12.91
C ASP A 625 6.33 14.82 13.73
N SER A 626 6.31 14.90 15.06
CA SER A 626 7.09 14.01 15.95
C SER A 626 6.31 13.61 17.20
N ASP A 627 6.65 12.46 17.77
CA ASP A 627 6.16 11.94 19.05
C ASP A 627 7.25 11.96 20.15
N LYS A 628 8.45 12.48 19.85
CA LYS A 628 9.59 12.47 20.77
C LYS A 628 9.31 13.29 22.02
N LEU A 629 8.79 14.50 21.84
CA LEU A 629 8.40 15.35 22.95
C LEU A 629 7.29 14.70 23.79
N LEU A 630 6.32 14.05 23.13
CA LEU A 630 5.24 13.32 23.80
C LEU A 630 5.79 12.19 24.69
N LYS A 631 6.69 11.35 24.15
CA LYS A 631 7.36 10.27 24.90
C LYS A 631 8.13 10.81 26.12
N LYS A 632 8.85 11.93 25.98
CA LYS A 632 9.57 12.58 27.09
C LYS A 632 8.61 13.16 28.13
N ILE A 633 7.51 13.79 27.72
CA ILE A 633 6.46 14.25 28.64
C ILE A 633 5.92 13.09 29.46
N ILE A 634 5.53 11.99 28.81
CA ILE A 634 5.00 10.78 29.45
C ILE A 634 5.92 10.30 30.58
N PHE A 635 7.24 10.29 30.34
CA PHE A 635 8.22 9.94 31.36
C PHE A 635 8.25 10.93 32.53
N VAL A 636 8.30 12.24 32.26
CA VAL A 636 8.40 13.29 33.29
C VAL A 636 7.12 13.38 34.14
N VAL A 637 5.95 13.31 33.52
CA VAL A 637 4.66 13.41 34.24
C VAL A 637 4.40 12.17 35.09
N ASN A 638 4.88 11.00 34.66
CA ASN A 638 4.87 9.77 35.46
C ASN A 638 5.78 9.92 36.70
N GLN A 639 7.01 10.42 36.54
CA GLN A 639 7.91 10.67 37.67
C GLN A 639 7.36 11.68 38.68
N LYS A 640 6.67 12.73 38.20
CA LYS A 640 6.02 13.74 39.05
C LYS A 640 4.67 13.29 39.62
N ASN A 641 4.27 12.03 39.41
CA ASN A 641 2.97 11.46 39.84
C ASN A 641 1.75 12.30 39.41
N MET A 642 1.80 12.94 38.23
CA MET A 642 0.66 13.68 37.69
C MET A 642 -0.24 12.75 36.87
N GLN A 643 -0.98 11.89 37.57
CA GLN A 643 -1.73 10.78 36.98
C GLN A 643 -2.69 11.19 35.85
N ASN A 644 -3.43 12.31 36.00
CA ASN A 644 -4.34 12.79 34.95
C ASN A 644 -3.59 13.12 33.64
N LEU A 645 -2.55 13.97 33.71
CA LEU A 645 -1.77 14.34 32.52
C LEU A 645 -0.99 13.15 31.94
N TYR A 646 -0.57 12.21 32.79
CA TYR A 646 0.06 10.96 32.37
C TYR A 646 -0.89 10.10 31.53
N ALA A 647 -2.12 9.92 32.00
CA ALA A 647 -3.15 9.18 31.29
C ALA A 647 -3.55 9.88 29.98
N SER A 648 -3.73 11.20 29.97
CA SER A 648 -3.99 11.96 28.74
C SER A 648 -2.87 11.83 27.70
N ALA A 649 -1.61 11.88 28.15
CA ALA A 649 -0.46 11.71 27.27
C ALA A 649 -0.35 10.29 26.70
N LEU A 650 -0.70 9.25 27.47
CA LEU A 650 -0.81 7.88 26.98
C LEU A 650 -1.95 7.71 25.98
N LEU A 651 -3.10 8.36 26.20
CA LEU A 651 -4.22 8.33 25.27
C LEU A 651 -3.86 9.01 23.93
N LEU A 652 -3.14 10.14 23.97
CA LEU A 652 -2.61 10.78 22.76
C LEU A 652 -1.58 9.89 22.03
N LEU A 653 -0.75 9.16 22.77
CA LEU A 653 0.17 8.17 22.19
C LEU A 653 -0.59 6.99 21.54
N SER A 654 -1.70 6.54 22.14
CA SER A 654 -2.57 5.54 21.53
C SER A 654 -3.16 6.03 20.19
N GLN A 655 -3.62 7.27 20.14
CA GLN A 655 -4.13 7.88 18.90
C GLN A 655 -3.04 8.01 17.84
N ARG A 656 -1.81 8.32 18.25
CA ARG A 656 -0.62 8.31 17.38
C ARG A 656 -0.35 6.92 16.81
N ASP A 657 -0.31 5.90 17.65
CA ASP A 657 -0.06 4.53 17.22
C ASP A 657 -1.16 4.04 16.26
N LEU A 658 -2.42 4.42 16.51
CA LEU A 658 -3.52 4.15 15.60
C LEU A 658 -3.30 4.83 14.23
N SER A 659 -2.81 6.07 14.24
CA SER A 659 -2.55 6.85 13.03
C SER A 659 -1.44 6.24 12.15
N ILE A 660 -0.50 5.51 12.74
CA ILE A 660 0.57 4.77 12.04
C ILE A 660 0.25 3.26 11.89
N ASN A 661 -1.02 2.87 12.07
CA ASN A 661 -1.51 1.49 11.97
C ASN A 661 -0.82 0.47 12.90
N GLN A 662 -0.38 0.92 14.08
CA GLN A 662 0.12 0.06 15.15
C GLN A 662 -0.99 -0.26 16.16
N HIS A 663 -2.06 -0.92 15.70
CA HIS A 663 -3.31 -1.11 16.47
C HIS A 663 -3.11 -1.86 17.79
N LYS A 664 -2.13 -2.77 17.87
CA LYS A 664 -1.81 -3.49 19.10
C LYS A 664 -1.23 -2.55 20.18
N LEU A 665 -0.24 -1.73 19.81
CA LEU A 665 0.35 -0.74 20.72
C LEU A 665 -0.68 0.35 21.08
N ALA A 666 -1.47 0.79 20.11
CA ALA A 666 -2.58 1.71 20.36
C ALA A 666 -3.55 1.16 21.42
N GLN A 667 -3.91 -0.12 21.31
CA GLN A 667 -4.78 -0.78 22.26
C GLN A 667 -4.14 -0.90 23.66
N GLU A 668 -2.86 -1.27 23.74
CA GLU A 668 -2.11 -1.37 25.00
C GLU A 668 -2.03 -0.01 25.72
N HIS A 669 -1.69 1.06 24.99
CA HIS A 669 -1.62 2.41 25.54
C HIS A 669 -2.98 2.94 26.01
N ALA A 670 -4.06 2.70 25.23
CA ALA A 670 -5.42 3.11 25.64
C ALA A 670 -5.90 2.34 26.87
N TYR A 671 -5.60 1.04 26.99
CA TYR A 671 -5.93 0.27 28.19
C TYR A 671 -5.20 0.79 29.43
N LYS A 672 -3.91 1.12 29.29
CA LYS A 672 -3.12 1.66 30.39
C LYS A 672 -3.63 3.04 30.83
N ALA A 673 -3.97 3.93 29.88
CA ALA A 673 -4.58 5.22 30.18
C ALA A 673 -5.92 5.05 30.91
N MET A 674 -6.76 4.11 30.46
CA MET A 674 -8.06 3.82 31.08
C MET A 674 -7.92 3.40 32.55
N GLN A 675 -6.97 2.50 32.86
CA GLN A 675 -6.72 2.06 34.24
C GLN A 675 -6.34 3.23 35.15
N ILE A 676 -5.47 4.13 34.66
CA ILE A 676 -5.03 5.29 35.44
C ILE A 676 -6.19 6.28 35.64
N PHE A 677 -7.03 6.50 34.62
CA PHE A 677 -8.22 7.35 34.76
C PHE A 677 -9.25 6.76 35.73
N ASP A 678 -9.41 5.44 35.74
CA ASP A 678 -10.28 4.71 36.68
C ASP A 678 -9.75 4.86 38.12
N ASP A 679 -8.44 4.69 38.32
CA ASP A 679 -7.77 4.84 39.63
C ASP A 679 -7.90 6.25 40.24
N ILE A 680 -8.08 7.30 39.40
CA ILE A 680 -8.25 8.70 39.84
C ILE A 680 -9.70 9.17 39.80
N ASP A 681 -10.67 8.26 39.60
CA ASP A 681 -12.11 8.53 39.49
C ASP A 681 -12.47 9.54 38.36
N ASP A 682 -11.66 9.63 37.30
CA ASP A 682 -11.92 10.49 36.14
C ASP A 682 -12.81 9.78 35.11
N SER A 683 -14.12 9.88 35.34
CA SER A 683 -15.14 9.28 34.47
C SER A 683 -15.06 9.77 33.02
N PHE A 684 -14.64 11.01 32.78
CA PHE A 684 -14.49 11.56 31.43
C PHE A 684 -13.34 10.85 30.70
N GLY A 685 -12.17 10.78 31.32
CA GLY A 685 -11.00 10.09 30.76
C GLY A 685 -11.22 8.60 30.51
N VAL A 686 -11.95 7.91 31.41
CA VAL A 686 -12.37 6.51 31.21
C VAL A 686 -13.26 6.37 29.97
N ALA A 687 -14.24 7.26 29.79
CA ALA A 687 -15.14 7.24 28.63
C ALA A 687 -14.39 7.50 27.32
N GLU A 688 -13.46 8.47 27.28
CA GLU A 688 -12.61 8.72 26.11
C GLU A 688 -11.74 7.50 25.75
N CYS A 689 -11.17 6.83 26.75
CA CYS A 689 -10.37 5.62 26.52
C CYS A 689 -11.24 4.47 25.98
N LEU A 690 -12.43 4.25 26.54
CA LEU A 690 -13.38 3.25 26.05
C LEU A 690 -13.85 3.52 24.63
N GLN A 691 -14.08 4.80 24.29
CA GLN A 691 -14.40 5.23 22.93
C GLN A 691 -13.24 4.94 21.97
N SER A 692 -12.00 5.29 22.35
CA SER A 692 -10.81 4.99 21.57
C SER A 692 -10.64 3.48 21.35
N LEU A 693 -10.72 2.67 22.41
CA LEU A 693 -10.68 1.20 22.32
C LEU A 693 -11.78 0.64 21.42
N GLY A 694 -13.01 1.15 21.53
CA GLY A 694 -14.13 0.76 20.68
C GLY A 694 -13.88 1.07 19.20
N ASN A 695 -13.27 2.22 18.90
CA ASN A 695 -12.90 2.59 17.54
C ASN A 695 -11.74 1.73 17.00
N ILE A 696 -10.72 1.43 17.81
CA ILE A 696 -9.63 0.52 17.45
C ILE A 696 -10.20 -0.87 17.11
N LEU A 697 -11.06 -1.41 17.98
CA LEU A 697 -11.69 -2.73 17.79
C LEU A 697 -12.57 -2.79 16.54
N LYS A 698 -13.29 -1.70 16.23
CA LYS A 698 -14.06 -1.53 15.00
C LYS A 698 -13.16 -1.58 13.76
N MET A 699 -11.98 -0.97 13.80
CA MET A 699 -11.02 -1.01 12.68
C MET A 699 -10.40 -2.40 12.50
N THR A 700 -10.30 -3.19 13.58
CA THR A 700 -9.83 -4.59 13.53
C THR A 700 -10.96 -5.61 13.36
N ASP A 701 -12.14 -5.19 12.88
CA ASP A 701 -13.33 -6.02 12.65
C ASP A 701 -13.87 -6.83 13.85
N LYS A 702 -13.49 -6.44 15.08
CA LYS A 702 -14.00 -7.04 16.32
C LYS A 702 -15.27 -6.31 16.77
N TYR A 703 -16.30 -6.35 15.93
CA TYR A 703 -17.52 -5.54 16.10
C TYR A 703 -18.29 -5.81 17.40
N SER A 704 -18.30 -7.05 17.90
CA SER A 704 -18.97 -7.40 19.16
C SER A 704 -18.29 -6.75 20.37
N GLU A 705 -16.97 -6.87 20.46
CA GLU A 705 -16.19 -6.22 21.52
C GLU A 705 -16.25 -4.69 21.41
N ALA A 706 -16.18 -4.15 20.19
CA ALA A 706 -16.29 -2.71 19.93
C ALA A 706 -17.64 -2.16 20.43
N THR A 707 -18.73 -2.87 20.16
CA THR A 707 -20.10 -2.49 20.59
C THR A 707 -20.16 -2.39 22.11
N ILE A 708 -19.67 -3.40 22.84
CA ILE A 708 -19.66 -3.40 24.31
C ILE A 708 -18.88 -2.20 24.87
N LYS A 709 -17.73 -1.87 24.29
CA LYS A 709 -16.90 -0.74 24.75
C LYS A 709 -17.56 0.61 24.46
N LEU A 710 -18.12 0.78 23.27
CA LEU A 710 -18.79 2.03 22.87
C LEU A 710 -20.10 2.26 23.63
N GLU A 711 -20.86 1.22 23.94
CA GLU A 711 -22.07 1.34 24.77
C GLU A 711 -21.73 1.80 26.19
N LYS A 712 -20.68 1.23 26.79
CA LYS A 712 -20.19 1.68 28.10
C LYS A 712 -19.70 3.12 28.06
N ALA A 713 -18.91 3.49 27.04
CA ALA A 713 -18.46 4.88 26.86
C ALA A 713 -19.64 5.85 26.74
N MET A 714 -20.65 5.50 25.94
CA MET A 714 -21.86 6.29 25.74
C MET A 714 -22.63 6.48 27.06
N GLN A 715 -22.83 5.42 27.85
CA GLN A 715 -23.51 5.49 29.15
C GLN A 715 -22.78 6.42 30.12
N ILE A 716 -21.44 6.36 30.16
CA ILE A 716 -20.64 7.25 31.01
C ILE A 716 -20.75 8.69 30.52
N PHE A 717 -20.63 8.94 29.21
CA PHE A 717 -20.79 10.28 28.64
C PHE A 717 -22.19 10.87 28.88
N GLU A 718 -23.25 10.07 28.81
CA GLU A 718 -24.61 10.48 29.16
C GLU A 718 -24.75 10.80 30.66
N TYR A 719 -24.10 10.02 31.53
CA TYR A 719 -24.11 10.26 32.97
C TYR A 719 -23.41 11.56 33.38
N ILE A 720 -22.34 11.94 32.68
CA ILE A 720 -21.59 13.19 32.94
C ILE A 720 -22.08 14.38 32.08
N ASP A 721 -23.24 14.26 31.42
CA ASP A 721 -23.84 15.26 30.53
C ASP A 721 -22.90 15.73 29.38
N HIS A 722 -21.96 14.89 28.96
CA HIS A 722 -21.06 15.18 27.85
C HIS A 722 -21.65 14.73 26.50
N THR A 723 -22.53 15.57 25.97
CA THR A 723 -23.33 15.32 24.77
C THR A 723 -22.49 15.00 23.52
N LEU A 724 -21.34 15.67 23.32
CA LEU A 724 -20.46 15.42 22.17
C LEU A 724 -19.92 13.98 22.16
N GLY A 725 -19.39 13.51 23.29
CA GLY A 725 -18.83 12.16 23.42
C GLY A 725 -19.91 11.08 23.24
N ALA A 726 -21.08 11.29 23.83
CA ALA A 726 -22.23 10.40 23.66
C ALA A 726 -22.71 10.35 22.19
N ALA A 727 -22.77 11.49 21.50
CA ALA A 727 -23.13 11.56 20.08
C ALA A 727 -22.13 10.80 19.20
N GLN A 728 -20.83 10.97 19.42
CA GLN A 728 -19.78 10.26 18.68
C GLN A 728 -19.80 8.74 18.93
N CYS A 729 -20.09 8.31 20.16
CA CYS A 729 -20.27 6.89 20.48
C CYS A 729 -21.52 6.33 19.78
N SER A 730 -22.66 7.03 19.83
CA SER A 730 -23.89 6.63 19.14
C SER A 730 -23.72 6.55 17.63
N GLN A 731 -22.97 7.48 17.03
CA GLN A 731 -22.60 7.44 15.61
C GLN A 731 -21.75 6.21 15.29
N SER A 732 -20.74 5.92 16.11
CA SER A 732 -19.84 4.78 15.91
C SER A 732 -20.58 3.44 16.04
N LEU A 733 -21.48 3.32 17.01
CA LEU A 733 -22.40 2.18 17.16
C LEU A 733 -23.30 2.04 15.94
N GLY A 734 -23.95 3.12 15.49
CA GLY A 734 -24.78 3.11 14.29
C GLY A 734 -24.02 2.66 13.04
N ASN A 735 -22.76 3.03 12.91
CA ASN A 735 -21.90 2.56 11.82
C ASN A 735 -21.54 1.07 11.91
N ILE A 736 -21.27 0.54 13.10
CA ILE A 736 -21.04 -0.90 13.32
C ILE A 736 -22.30 -1.69 12.97
N LEU A 737 -23.47 -1.23 13.42
CA LEU A 737 -24.77 -1.85 13.11
C LEU A 737 -25.04 -1.84 11.60
N ARG A 738 -24.68 -0.76 10.90
CA ARG A 738 -24.75 -0.69 9.43
C ARG A 738 -23.83 -1.71 8.76
N MET A 739 -22.60 -1.88 9.25
CA MET A 739 -21.62 -2.84 8.72
C MET A 739 -22.03 -4.30 8.99
N THR A 740 -22.75 -4.55 10.08
CA THR A 740 -23.29 -5.87 10.44
C THR A 740 -24.70 -6.13 9.90
N HIS A 741 -25.16 -5.31 8.94
CA HIS A 741 -26.46 -5.42 8.25
C HIS A 741 -27.72 -5.26 9.15
N GLN A 742 -27.58 -4.69 10.35
CA GLN A 742 -28.69 -4.40 11.27
C GLN A 742 -29.25 -2.99 11.01
N TYR A 743 -29.83 -2.80 9.84
CA TYR A 743 -30.20 -1.47 9.32
C TYR A 743 -31.25 -0.73 10.16
N SER A 744 -32.24 -1.42 10.73
CA SER A 744 -33.28 -0.79 11.56
C SER A 744 -32.71 -0.17 12.83
N GLU A 745 -31.88 -0.90 13.56
CA GLU A 745 -31.22 -0.43 14.78
C GLU A 745 -30.17 0.64 14.47
N ALA A 746 -29.44 0.49 13.36
CA ALA A 746 -28.48 1.49 12.89
C ALA A 746 -29.15 2.86 12.65
N THR A 747 -30.32 2.87 12.00
CA THR A 747 -31.09 4.10 11.75
C THR A 747 -31.45 4.81 13.05
N VAL A 748 -31.99 4.08 14.04
CA VAL A 748 -32.34 4.66 15.34
C VAL A 748 -31.13 5.28 16.04
N LYS A 749 -29.98 4.58 16.05
CA LYS A 749 -28.75 5.09 16.68
C LYS A 749 -28.17 6.31 15.95
N LEU A 750 -28.22 6.34 14.62
CA LEU A 750 -27.72 7.46 13.82
C LEU A 750 -28.65 8.67 13.88
N GLU A 751 -29.96 8.49 13.96
CA GLU A 751 -30.91 9.59 14.17
C GLU A 751 -30.76 10.22 15.55
N LYS A 752 -30.57 9.39 16.60
CA LYS A 752 -30.23 9.88 17.94
C LYS A 752 -28.93 10.69 17.91
N ALA A 753 -27.86 10.16 17.31
CA ALA A 753 -26.58 10.86 17.20
C ALA A 753 -26.72 12.19 16.43
N MET A 754 -27.45 12.20 15.32
CA MET A 754 -27.71 13.40 14.53
C MET A 754 -28.43 14.48 15.36
N GLN A 755 -29.45 14.12 16.14
CA GLN A 755 -30.15 15.07 16.98
C GLN A 755 -29.22 15.66 18.04
N MET A 756 -28.44 14.83 18.72
CA MET A 756 -27.45 15.28 19.71
C MET A 756 -26.41 16.23 19.09
N PHE A 757 -25.92 15.95 17.87
CA PHE A 757 -25.02 16.85 17.15
C PHE A 757 -25.67 18.19 16.77
N LYS A 758 -26.96 18.20 16.45
CA LYS A 758 -27.71 19.45 16.20
C LYS A 758 -27.89 20.27 17.47
N ASP A 759 -28.18 19.61 18.59
CA ASP A 759 -28.39 20.28 19.88
C ASP A 759 -27.12 21.01 20.36
N ILE A 760 -25.93 20.52 19.99
CA ILE A 760 -24.64 21.17 20.27
C ILE A 760 -24.11 22.04 19.11
N GLU A 761 -24.95 22.32 18.10
CA GLU A 761 -24.60 23.09 16.89
C GLU A 761 -23.38 22.55 16.11
N SER A 762 -23.06 21.26 16.27
CA SER A 762 -21.97 20.58 15.58
C SER A 762 -22.43 20.11 14.19
N SER A 763 -22.39 21.02 13.22
CA SER A 763 -22.70 20.74 11.81
C SER A 763 -21.93 19.54 11.20
N PRO A 764 -20.60 19.37 11.44
CA PRO A 764 -19.85 18.25 10.83
C PRO A 764 -20.36 16.86 11.26
N GLY A 765 -20.62 16.67 12.56
CA GLY A 765 -21.11 15.38 13.09
C GLY A 765 -22.52 15.04 12.59
N ALA A 766 -23.41 16.05 12.54
CA ALA A 766 -24.75 15.88 12.01
C ALA A 766 -24.75 15.53 10.51
N ALA A 767 -23.90 16.18 9.70
CA ALA A 767 -23.74 15.88 8.28
C ALA A 767 -23.22 14.45 8.04
N GLN A 768 -22.26 13.98 8.85
CA GLN A 768 -21.77 12.60 8.76
C GLN A 768 -22.84 11.56 9.11
N CYS A 769 -23.69 11.84 10.11
CA CYS A 769 -24.82 10.97 10.45
C CYS A 769 -25.83 10.91 9.29
N LEU A 770 -26.18 12.05 8.68
CA LEU A 770 -27.06 12.11 7.51
C LEU A 770 -26.51 11.32 6.32
N ARG A 771 -25.20 11.40 6.05
CA ARG A 771 -24.56 10.61 5.00
C ARG A 771 -24.65 9.11 5.28
N SER A 772 -24.41 8.71 6.53
CA SER A 772 -24.49 7.30 6.97
C SER A 772 -25.92 6.75 6.87
N LEU A 773 -26.93 7.57 7.22
CA LEU A 773 -28.34 7.28 7.00
C LEU A 773 -28.67 7.16 5.50
N GLY A 774 -28.14 8.07 4.68
CA GLY A 774 -28.26 7.98 3.21
C GLY A 774 -27.78 6.64 2.67
N HIS A 775 -26.62 6.15 3.13
CA HIS A 775 -26.13 4.82 2.76
C HIS A 775 -27.04 3.68 3.23
N ILE A 776 -27.63 3.77 4.44
CA ILE A 776 -28.58 2.76 4.90
C ILE A 776 -29.78 2.70 3.97
N PHE A 777 -30.35 3.87 3.62
CA PHE A 777 -31.49 3.96 2.70
C PHE A 777 -31.16 3.45 1.29
N GLN A 778 -29.92 3.62 0.82
CA GLN A 778 -29.47 2.96 -0.43
C GLN A 778 -29.49 1.43 -0.30
N MET A 779 -28.97 0.89 0.82
CA MET A 779 -28.92 -0.56 1.05
C MET A 779 -30.31 -1.18 1.26
N THR A 780 -31.29 -0.41 1.73
CA THR A 780 -32.70 -0.84 1.87
C THR A 780 -33.57 -0.52 0.66
N ASN A 781 -32.97 -0.10 -0.47
CA ASN A 781 -33.64 0.28 -1.73
C ASN A 781 -34.63 1.47 -1.62
N GLN A 782 -34.51 2.29 -0.56
CA GLN A 782 -35.31 3.50 -0.35
C GLN A 782 -34.62 4.73 -0.97
N TYR A 783 -34.43 4.71 -2.29
CA TYR A 783 -33.60 5.68 -3.01
C TYR A 783 -34.07 7.14 -2.87
N SER A 784 -35.39 7.39 -2.80
CA SER A 784 -35.93 8.74 -2.60
C SER A 784 -35.51 9.35 -1.26
N GLU A 785 -35.53 8.56 -0.19
CA GLU A 785 -35.11 9.00 1.14
C GLU A 785 -33.58 9.16 1.20
N ALA A 786 -32.84 8.26 0.55
CA ALA A 786 -31.39 8.38 0.43
C ALA A 786 -30.97 9.72 -0.20
N THR A 787 -31.56 10.10 -1.33
CA THR A 787 -31.29 11.37 -2.02
C THR A 787 -31.52 12.56 -1.08
N VAL A 788 -32.67 12.62 -0.41
CA VAL A 788 -33.00 13.73 0.51
C VAL A 788 -31.99 13.84 1.67
N LYS A 789 -31.54 12.71 2.23
CA LYS A 789 -30.57 12.72 3.34
C LYS A 789 -29.17 13.12 2.85
N LEU A 790 -28.75 12.63 1.69
CA LEU A 790 -27.45 12.93 1.08
C LEU A 790 -27.35 14.40 0.61
N GLU A 791 -28.40 14.98 0.03
CA GLU A 791 -28.43 16.40 -0.36
C GLU A 791 -28.34 17.32 0.87
N LYS A 792 -29.04 16.98 1.95
CA LYS A 792 -28.93 17.72 3.22
C LYS A 792 -27.52 17.61 3.82
N ALA A 793 -26.90 16.42 3.79
CA ALA A 793 -25.52 16.25 4.24
C ALA A 793 -24.54 17.09 3.40
N MET A 794 -24.73 17.11 2.07
CA MET A 794 -23.91 17.89 1.15
C MET A 794 -24.00 19.39 1.44
N GLN A 795 -25.21 19.94 1.59
CA GLN A 795 -25.40 21.35 1.93
C GLN A 795 -24.70 21.72 3.24
N MET A 796 -24.83 20.88 4.27
CA MET A 796 -24.15 21.12 5.55
C MET A 796 -22.63 21.08 5.43
N PHE A 797 -22.07 20.22 4.56
CA PHE A 797 -20.64 20.20 4.28
C PHE A 797 -20.17 21.41 3.47
N GLU A 798 -20.99 21.94 2.55
CA GLU A 798 -20.72 23.18 1.83
C GLU A 798 -20.67 24.38 2.79
N ASP A 799 -21.64 24.47 3.70
CA ASP A 799 -21.74 25.58 4.67
C ASP A 799 -20.49 25.67 5.58
N ILE A 800 -19.84 24.54 5.87
CA ILE A 800 -18.61 24.47 6.67
C ILE A 800 -17.31 24.41 5.84
N ASN A 801 -17.39 24.62 4.52
CA ASN A 801 -16.26 24.54 3.58
C ASN A 801 -15.49 23.20 3.63
N ASN A 802 -16.18 22.07 3.83
CA ASN A 802 -15.58 20.75 3.83
C ASN A 802 -15.71 20.08 2.44
N SER A 803 -14.79 20.42 1.54
CA SER A 803 -14.77 19.91 0.16
C SER A 803 -14.77 18.39 0.06
N LEU A 804 -14.09 17.70 0.99
CA LEU A 804 -14.05 16.22 1.02
C LEU A 804 -15.45 15.64 1.30
N GLY A 805 -16.17 16.20 2.28
CA GLY A 805 -17.53 15.78 2.62
C GLY A 805 -18.51 16.03 1.47
N VAL A 806 -18.36 17.15 0.76
CA VAL A 806 -19.15 17.47 -0.44
C VAL A 806 -18.92 16.45 -1.55
N ALA A 807 -17.65 16.17 -1.88
CA ALA A 807 -17.28 15.20 -2.92
C ALA A 807 -17.80 13.79 -2.61
N GLN A 808 -17.68 13.34 -1.35
CA GLN A 808 -18.21 12.04 -0.91
C GLN A 808 -19.74 11.96 -1.01
N CYS A 809 -20.47 13.05 -0.70
CA CYS A 809 -21.92 13.10 -0.86
C CYS A 809 -22.32 13.07 -2.34
N LEU A 810 -21.63 13.83 -3.21
CA LEU A 810 -21.86 13.81 -4.66
C LEU A 810 -21.62 12.42 -5.26
N GLN A 811 -20.56 11.73 -4.82
CA GLN A 811 -20.29 10.35 -5.23
C GLN A 811 -21.44 9.41 -4.83
N SER A 812 -21.91 9.52 -3.58
CA SER A 812 -23.02 8.70 -3.06
C SER A 812 -24.35 9.02 -3.76
N LEU A 813 -24.58 10.28 -4.11
CA LEU A 813 -25.73 10.69 -4.94
C LEU A 813 -25.63 10.12 -6.35
N GLY A 814 -24.44 10.14 -6.96
CA GLY A 814 -24.16 9.49 -8.24
C GLY A 814 -24.51 8.01 -8.22
N ASP A 815 -24.11 7.30 -7.16
CA ASP A 815 -24.46 5.88 -6.96
C ASP A 815 -25.97 5.66 -6.85
N THR A 816 -26.67 6.54 -6.11
CA THR A 816 -28.13 6.47 -5.98
C THR A 816 -28.81 6.64 -7.33
N LEU A 817 -28.38 7.64 -8.10
CA LEU A 817 -28.92 7.94 -9.43
C LEU A 817 -28.66 6.78 -10.41
N GLN A 818 -27.48 6.16 -10.35
CA GLN A 818 -27.16 4.97 -11.12
C GLN A 818 -28.12 3.80 -10.79
N MET A 819 -28.43 3.56 -9.50
CA MET A 819 -29.37 2.50 -9.10
C MET A 819 -30.81 2.78 -9.55
N THR A 820 -31.17 4.06 -9.75
CA THR A 820 -32.47 4.47 -10.32
C THR A 820 -32.45 4.63 -11.85
N GLU A 821 -31.39 4.16 -12.52
CA GLU A 821 -31.19 4.21 -13.98
C GLU A 821 -31.13 5.62 -14.59
N GLN A 822 -30.86 6.64 -13.78
CA GLN A 822 -30.69 8.04 -14.21
C GLN A 822 -29.23 8.34 -14.55
N TYR A 823 -28.71 7.65 -15.58
CA TYR A 823 -27.28 7.63 -15.91
C TYR A 823 -26.69 9.01 -16.25
N SER A 824 -27.44 9.88 -16.94
CA SER A 824 -26.97 11.21 -17.34
C SER A 824 -26.72 12.11 -16.12
N GLU A 825 -27.64 12.13 -15.16
CA GLU A 825 -27.50 12.91 -13.93
C GLU A 825 -26.42 12.31 -13.02
N ALA A 826 -26.31 10.98 -12.96
CA ALA A 826 -25.26 10.29 -12.22
C ALA A 826 -23.86 10.69 -12.71
N THR A 827 -23.65 10.72 -14.03
CA THR A 827 -22.39 11.18 -14.65
C THR A 827 -22.03 12.60 -14.23
N ILE A 828 -22.99 13.55 -14.30
CA ILE A 828 -22.76 14.95 -13.90
C ILE A 828 -22.33 15.06 -12.43
N LYS A 829 -22.96 14.29 -11.53
CA LYS A 829 -22.62 14.31 -10.10
C LYS A 829 -21.23 13.70 -9.85
N LEU A 830 -20.89 12.59 -10.51
CA LEU A 830 -19.60 11.93 -10.38
C LEU A 830 -18.44 12.74 -10.98
N GLU A 831 -18.64 13.44 -12.09
CA GLU A 831 -17.63 14.35 -12.66
C GLU A 831 -17.36 15.54 -11.73
N LYS A 832 -18.39 16.13 -11.12
CA LYS A 832 -18.22 17.17 -10.10
C LYS A 832 -17.47 16.65 -8.88
N ALA A 833 -17.82 15.46 -8.39
CA ALA A 833 -17.09 14.83 -7.28
C ALA A 833 -15.62 14.61 -7.63
N MET A 834 -15.33 14.10 -8.83
CA MET A 834 -13.98 13.88 -9.33
C MET A 834 -13.17 15.17 -9.38
N GLN A 835 -13.72 16.26 -9.92
CA GLN A 835 -13.05 17.56 -9.95
C GLN A 835 -12.68 18.06 -8.54
N ILE A 836 -13.60 17.95 -7.59
CA ILE A 836 -13.33 18.35 -6.20
C ILE A 836 -12.23 17.46 -5.59
N PHE A 837 -12.26 16.14 -5.85
CA PHE A 837 -11.20 15.23 -5.40
C PHE A 837 -9.84 15.56 -6.02
N GLU A 838 -9.79 15.97 -7.29
CA GLU A 838 -8.55 16.44 -7.95
C GLU A 838 -8.04 17.73 -7.30
N ASP A 839 -8.92 18.70 -7.05
CA ASP A 839 -8.56 19.99 -6.43
C ASP A 839 -7.97 19.81 -5.02
N ILE A 840 -8.45 18.82 -4.26
CA ILE A 840 -7.92 18.47 -2.93
C ILE A 840 -6.81 17.41 -2.96
N ASN A 841 -6.38 16.95 -4.14
CA ASN A 841 -5.39 15.88 -4.36
C ASN A 841 -5.71 14.55 -3.64
N HIS A 842 -6.98 14.15 -3.61
CA HIS A 842 -7.42 12.90 -3.00
C HIS A 842 -7.56 11.79 -4.05
N SER A 843 -6.46 11.07 -4.29
CA SER A 843 -6.28 10.17 -5.45
C SER A 843 -7.23 8.97 -5.43
N LEU A 844 -7.49 8.39 -4.25
CA LEU A 844 -8.46 7.32 -4.07
C LEU A 844 -9.87 7.72 -4.54
N GLY A 845 -10.27 8.97 -4.25
CA GLY A 845 -11.59 9.50 -4.62
C GLY A 845 -11.73 9.69 -6.14
N VAL A 846 -10.67 10.18 -6.78
CA VAL A 846 -10.59 10.30 -8.24
C VAL A 846 -10.69 8.91 -8.90
N ALA A 847 -9.92 7.93 -8.42
CA ALA A 847 -9.93 6.56 -8.94
C ALA A 847 -11.32 5.91 -8.82
N GLN A 848 -11.98 6.06 -7.67
CA GLN A 848 -13.34 5.56 -7.46
C GLN A 848 -14.36 6.25 -8.37
N CYS A 849 -14.26 7.57 -8.59
CA CYS A 849 -15.14 8.26 -9.53
C CYS A 849 -14.93 7.77 -10.97
N LEU A 850 -13.68 7.61 -11.41
CA LEU A 850 -13.36 7.07 -12.74
C LEU A 850 -13.89 5.66 -12.94
N GLN A 851 -13.77 4.81 -11.92
CA GLN A 851 -14.32 3.45 -11.94
C GLN A 851 -15.85 3.46 -12.08
N ARG A 852 -16.54 4.31 -11.32
CA ARG A 852 -18.01 4.44 -11.38
C ARG A 852 -18.48 4.99 -12.73
N LEU A 853 -17.80 6.01 -13.25
CA LEU A 853 -18.05 6.54 -14.59
C LEU A 853 -17.83 5.47 -15.66
N GLY A 854 -16.75 4.68 -15.54
CA GLY A 854 -16.49 3.54 -16.44
C GLY A 854 -17.58 2.48 -16.39
N ASN A 855 -18.10 2.15 -15.19
CA ASN A 855 -19.21 1.21 -15.03
C ASN A 855 -20.52 1.76 -15.62
N ILE A 856 -20.81 3.06 -15.49
CA ILE A 856 -21.98 3.68 -16.13
C ILE A 856 -21.84 3.61 -17.66
N LEU A 857 -20.66 3.96 -18.20
CA LEU A 857 -20.38 3.88 -19.63
C LEU A 857 -20.55 2.45 -20.16
N GLN A 858 -20.11 1.44 -19.40
CA GLN A 858 -20.34 0.03 -19.71
C GLN A 858 -21.83 -0.31 -19.80
N ILE A 859 -22.66 0.15 -18.85
CA ILE A 859 -24.11 -0.10 -18.86
C ILE A 859 -24.78 0.62 -20.04
N THR A 860 -24.30 1.80 -20.42
CA THR A 860 -24.78 2.55 -21.60
C THR A 860 -24.16 2.11 -22.92
N GLU A 861 -23.47 0.96 -22.95
CA GLU A 861 -22.85 0.33 -24.12
C GLU A 861 -21.74 1.16 -24.80
N GLN A 862 -21.16 2.14 -24.11
CA GLN A 862 -20.04 2.95 -24.59
C GLN A 862 -18.70 2.30 -24.22
N TYR A 863 -18.46 1.09 -24.72
CA TYR A 863 -17.38 0.20 -24.28
C TYR A 863 -15.96 0.78 -24.45
N SER A 864 -15.71 1.55 -25.52
CA SER A 864 -14.40 2.15 -25.77
C SER A 864 -14.02 3.19 -24.73
N GLU A 865 -14.93 4.11 -24.41
CA GLU A 865 -14.72 5.12 -23.38
C GLU A 865 -14.68 4.50 -21.98
N ALA A 866 -15.55 3.52 -21.72
CA ALA A 866 -15.56 2.75 -20.47
C ALA A 866 -14.18 2.12 -20.20
N THR A 867 -13.58 1.50 -21.21
CA THR A 867 -12.26 0.87 -21.13
C THR A 867 -11.19 1.89 -20.74
N ILE A 868 -11.14 3.06 -21.39
CA ILE A 868 -10.16 4.12 -21.09
C ILE A 868 -10.30 4.59 -19.64
N LYS A 869 -11.52 4.82 -19.16
CA LYS A 869 -11.78 5.29 -17.79
C LYS A 869 -11.41 4.22 -16.75
N LEU A 870 -11.76 2.96 -17.01
CA LEU A 870 -11.44 1.83 -16.11
C LEU A 870 -9.95 1.50 -16.07
N GLU A 871 -9.23 1.60 -17.20
CA GLU A 871 -7.77 1.43 -17.24
C GLU A 871 -7.07 2.55 -16.46
N LYS A 872 -7.51 3.80 -16.62
CA LYS A 872 -7.00 4.91 -15.81
C LYS A 872 -7.29 4.72 -14.31
N ALA A 873 -8.52 4.30 -13.96
CA ALA A 873 -8.87 3.99 -12.57
C ALA A 873 -8.02 2.85 -12.02
N MET A 874 -7.80 1.78 -12.80
CA MET A 874 -6.97 0.64 -12.44
C MET A 874 -5.53 1.08 -12.18
N GLN A 875 -4.92 1.88 -13.06
CA GLN A 875 -3.58 2.42 -12.85
C GLN A 875 -3.50 3.21 -11.54
N MET A 876 -4.45 4.10 -11.30
CA MET A 876 -4.49 4.87 -10.04
C MET A 876 -4.68 3.96 -8.82
N PHE A 877 -5.51 2.91 -8.92
CA PHE A 877 -5.66 1.93 -7.85
C PHE A 877 -4.39 1.08 -7.63
N GLU A 878 -3.63 0.79 -8.68
CA GLU A 878 -2.32 0.14 -8.58
C GLU A 878 -1.31 1.06 -7.88
N ASP A 879 -1.28 2.34 -8.26
CA ASP A 879 -0.39 3.36 -7.68
C ASP A 879 -0.64 3.54 -6.17
N ILE A 880 -1.91 3.52 -5.74
CA ILE A 880 -2.30 3.59 -4.31
C ILE A 880 -2.39 2.22 -3.62
N ARG A 881 -2.04 1.13 -4.32
CA ARG A 881 -2.10 -0.28 -3.85
C ARG A 881 -3.46 -0.71 -3.29
N SER A 882 -4.54 -0.18 -3.85
CA SER A 882 -5.88 -0.66 -3.57
C SER A 882 -6.16 -1.93 -4.39
N PHE A 883 -5.73 -3.08 -3.87
CA PHE A 883 -5.97 -4.38 -4.53
C PHE A 883 -7.45 -4.63 -4.82
N LEU A 884 -8.34 -4.17 -3.93
CA LEU A 884 -9.77 -4.22 -4.14
C LEU A 884 -10.19 -3.42 -5.38
N GLY A 885 -9.72 -2.18 -5.52
CA GLY A 885 -10.03 -1.32 -6.67
C GLY A 885 -9.50 -1.91 -7.98
N VAL A 886 -8.28 -2.44 -7.97
CA VAL A 886 -7.69 -3.12 -9.14
C VAL A 886 -8.51 -4.34 -9.54
N ALA A 887 -8.86 -5.21 -8.58
CA ALA A 887 -9.67 -6.40 -8.84
C ALA A 887 -11.05 -6.04 -9.40
N GLN A 888 -11.68 -4.98 -8.87
CA GLN A 888 -12.97 -4.50 -9.39
C GLN A 888 -12.86 -3.92 -10.80
N CYS A 889 -11.80 -3.14 -11.11
CA CYS A 889 -11.57 -2.65 -12.47
C CYS A 889 -11.30 -3.80 -13.45
N LEU A 890 -10.48 -4.80 -13.07
CA LEU A 890 -10.24 -5.99 -13.88
C LEU A 890 -11.51 -6.78 -14.15
N ARG A 891 -12.41 -6.89 -13.15
CA ARG A 891 -13.72 -7.51 -13.32
C ARG A 891 -14.58 -6.74 -14.32
N SER A 892 -14.71 -5.42 -14.18
CA SER A 892 -15.47 -4.59 -15.11
C SER A 892 -14.90 -4.64 -16.54
N LEU A 893 -13.57 -4.59 -16.70
CA LEU A 893 -12.91 -4.77 -17.99
C LEU A 893 -13.16 -6.16 -18.59
N GLY A 894 -13.12 -7.21 -17.75
CA GLY A 894 -13.48 -8.57 -18.16
C GLY A 894 -14.94 -8.68 -18.62
N ASP A 895 -15.86 -8.01 -17.92
CA ASP A 895 -17.27 -7.95 -18.30
C ASP A 895 -17.47 -7.18 -19.62
N ILE A 896 -16.72 -6.10 -19.88
CA ILE A 896 -16.73 -5.39 -21.17
C ILE A 896 -16.24 -6.33 -22.29
N LEU A 897 -15.11 -7.00 -22.09
CA LEU A 897 -14.56 -7.95 -23.07
C LEU A 897 -15.52 -9.12 -23.35
N LYS A 898 -16.32 -9.53 -22.36
CA LYS A 898 -17.40 -10.51 -22.54
C LYS A 898 -18.48 -9.96 -23.47
N MET A 899 -18.87 -8.69 -23.31
CA MET A 899 -19.90 -8.05 -24.15
C MET A 899 -19.41 -7.74 -25.58
N THR A 900 -18.09 -7.65 -25.80
CA THR A 900 -17.48 -7.47 -27.13
C THR A 900 -17.04 -8.79 -27.77
N ASP A 901 -17.51 -9.93 -27.26
CA ASP A 901 -17.22 -11.30 -27.73
C ASP A 901 -15.73 -11.71 -27.69
N GLU A 902 -14.89 -10.99 -26.94
CA GLU A 902 -13.48 -11.31 -26.73
C GLU A 902 -13.27 -12.28 -25.55
N TYR A 903 -13.98 -13.41 -25.58
CA TYR A 903 -14.12 -14.35 -24.46
C TYR A 903 -12.81 -14.85 -23.84
N LEU A 904 -11.77 -15.09 -24.65
CA LEU A 904 -10.46 -15.53 -24.15
C LEU A 904 -9.79 -14.45 -23.30
N LYS A 905 -9.81 -13.19 -23.75
CA LYS A 905 -9.23 -12.06 -23.00
C LYS A 905 -10.07 -11.77 -21.75
N ALA A 906 -11.39 -11.86 -21.86
CA ALA A 906 -12.32 -11.73 -20.74
C ALA A 906 -12.01 -12.77 -19.64
N THR A 907 -11.81 -14.03 -20.03
CA THR A 907 -11.48 -15.14 -19.11
C THR A 907 -10.19 -14.84 -18.34
N ILE A 908 -9.11 -14.45 -19.03
CA ILE A 908 -7.82 -14.12 -18.39
C ILE A 908 -7.97 -12.98 -17.38
N LYS A 909 -8.72 -11.92 -17.73
CA LYS A 909 -8.93 -10.76 -16.84
C LYS A 909 -9.78 -11.12 -15.62
N LEU A 910 -10.84 -11.91 -15.81
CA LEU A 910 -11.73 -12.35 -14.74
C LEU A 910 -11.06 -13.36 -13.81
N GLU A 911 -10.23 -14.27 -14.31
CA GLU A 911 -9.44 -15.19 -13.47
C GLU A 911 -8.42 -14.43 -12.63
N LYS A 912 -7.73 -13.43 -13.21
CA LYS A 912 -6.84 -12.56 -12.44
C LYS A 912 -7.61 -11.77 -11.37
N ALA A 913 -8.77 -11.21 -11.71
CA ALA A 913 -9.62 -10.52 -10.73
C ALA A 913 -10.09 -11.46 -9.60
N MET A 914 -10.49 -12.68 -9.94
CA MET A 914 -10.90 -13.71 -8.99
C MET A 914 -9.77 -14.07 -8.02
N GLN A 915 -8.57 -14.34 -8.52
CA GLN A 915 -7.40 -14.63 -7.70
C GLN A 915 -7.10 -13.46 -6.75
N MET A 916 -7.15 -12.22 -7.24
CA MET A 916 -6.97 -11.05 -6.38
C MET A 916 -8.06 -10.92 -5.31
N PHE A 917 -9.32 -11.24 -5.63
CA PHE A 917 -10.40 -11.27 -4.64
C PHE A 917 -10.22 -12.39 -3.60
N GLU A 918 -9.71 -13.56 -4.00
CA GLU A 918 -9.34 -14.66 -3.10
C GLU A 918 -8.21 -14.21 -2.16
N ASP A 919 -7.17 -13.57 -2.69
CA ASP A 919 -6.02 -13.08 -1.92
C ASP A 919 -6.42 -12.04 -0.85
N ILE A 920 -7.50 -11.27 -1.08
CA ILE A 920 -8.04 -10.28 -0.13
C ILE A 920 -9.27 -10.78 0.66
N ASN A 921 -9.58 -12.09 0.63
CA ASN A 921 -10.74 -12.69 1.29
C ASN A 921 -12.10 -12.02 0.95
N ASN A 922 -12.21 -11.46 -0.26
CA ASN A 922 -13.47 -10.90 -0.74
C ASN A 922 -14.29 -11.96 -1.47
N SER A 923 -14.95 -12.81 -0.69
CA SER A 923 -15.83 -13.88 -1.18
C SER A 923 -16.91 -13.40 -2.15
N ARG A 924 -17.45 -12.19 -1.95
CA ARG A 924 -18.44 -11.62 -2.87
C ARG A 924 -17.83 -11.32 -4.25
N GLY A 925 -16.63 -10.76 -4.30
CA GLY A 925 -15.90 -10.52 -5.54
C GLY A 925 -15.56 -11.81 -6.27
N VAL A 926 -15.14 -12.85 -5.54
CA VAL A 926 -14.91 -14.20 -6.09
C VAL A 926 -16.18 -14.74 -6.73
N ALA A 927 -17.31 -14.68 -6.01
CA ALA A 927 -18.59 -15.17 -6.49
C ALA A 927 -19.06 -14.41 -7.75
N GLN A 928 -18.86 -13.09 -7.82
CA GLN A 928 -19.14 -12.28 -9.00
C GLN A 928 -18.27 -12.67 -10.20
N CYS A 929 -16.97 -12.88 -10.01
CA CYS A 929 -16.09 -13.34 -11.08
C CYS A 929 -16.50 -14.74 -11.58
N LEU A 930 -16.86 -15.66 -10.67
CA LEU A 930 -17.36 -16.98 -11.05
C LEU A 930 -18.66 -16.91 -11.86
N GLN A 931 -19.56 -15.98 -11.53
CA GLN A 931 -20.77 -15.74 -12.34
C GLN A 931 -20.42 -15.24 -13.75
N SER A 932 -19.52 -14.27 -13.89
CA SER A 932 -19.09 -13.77 -15.21
C SER A 932 -18.35 -14.81 -16.03
N LEU A 933 -17.47 -15.60 -15.41
CA LEU A 933 -16.80 -16.73 -16.06
C LEU A 933 -17.79 -17.79 -16.52
N ARG A 934 -18.81 -18.08 -15.70
CA ARG A 934 -19.89 -18.99 -16.09
C ARG A 934 -20.68 -18.47 -17.28
N ASP A 935 -20.99 -17.18 -17.34
CA ASP A 935 -21.69 -16.61 -18.50
C ASP A 935 -20.88 -16.83 -19.79
N ILE A 936 -19.56 -16.61 -19.73
CA ILE A 936 -18.65 -16.88 -20.86
C ILE A 936 -18.71 -18.36 -21.26
N LEU A 937 -18.55 -19.28 -20.29
CA LEU A 937 -18.61 -20.72 -20.54
C LEU A 937 -19.95 -21.17 -21.14
N ARG A 938 -21.06 -20.54 -20.73
CA ARG A 938 -22.38 -20.78 -21.32
C ARG A 938 -22.44 -20.28 -22.77
N MET A 939 -21.91 -19.09 -23.07
CA MET A 939 -21.86 -18.53 -24.43
C MET A 939 -20.96 -19.35 -25.36
N THR A 940 -19.90 -19.98 -24.83
CA THR A 940 -19.01 -20.88 -25.59
C THR A 940 -19.50 -22.35 -25.61
N ASN A 941 -20.71 -22.64 -25.13
CA ASN A 941 -21.31 -23.98 -25.03
C ASN A 941 -20.55 -25.00 -24.16
N GLN A 942 -19.72 -24.54 -23.22
CA GLN A 942 -18.98 -25.37 -22.26
C GLN A 942 -19.79 -25.60 -20.98
N TYR A 943 -20.95 -26.23 -21.13
CA TYR A 943 -21.95 -26.39 -20.06
C TYR A 943 -21.46 -27.18 -18.83
N SER A 944 -20.58 -28.18 -19.00
CA SER A 944 -20.02 -28.96 -17.90
C SER A 944 -19.14 -28.12 -16.97
N GLU A 945 -18.24 -27.33 -17.53
CA GLU A 945 -17.37 -26.43 -16.77
C GLU A 945 -18.17 -25.27 -16.13
N ALA A 946 -19.18 -24.76 -16.85
CA ALA A 946 -20.11 -23.75 -16.34
C ALA A 946 -20.83 -24.22 -15.08
N THR A 947 -21.24 -25.50 -15.04
CA THR A 947 -21.90 -26.14 -13.88
C THR A 947 -20.97 -26.15 -12.67
N VAL A 948 -19.72 -26.58 -12.84
CA VAL A 948 -18.72 -26.61 -11.76
C VAL A 948 -18.45 -25.21 -11.19
N LYS A 949 -18.36 -24.19 -12.04
CA LYS A 949 -18.15 -22.79 -11.60
C LYS A 949 -19.38 -22.24 -10.85
N LEU A 950 -20.59 -22.60 -11.29
CA LEU A 950 -21.85 -22.24 -10.63
C LEU A 950 -22.00 -22.86 -9.24
N GLU A 951 -21.64 -24.14 -9.08
CA GLU A 951 -21.69 -24.83 -7.79
C GLU A 951 -20.71 -24.18 -6.80
N LYS A 952 -19.50 -23.85 -7.24
CA LYS A 952 -18.54 -23.08 -6.42
C LYS A 952 -19.09 -21.71 -6.05
N ALA A 953 -19.65 -20.96 -7.00
CA ALA A 953 -20.22 -19.65 -6.71
C ALA A 953 -21.38 -19.73 -5.71
N MET A 954 -22.25 -20.75 -5.86
CA MET A 954 -23.35 -21.01 -4.94
C MET A 954 -22.84 -21.29 -3.53
N GLN A 955 -21.83 -22.16 -3.38
CA GLN A 955 -21.23 -22.45 -2.08
C GLN A 955 -20.65 -21.17 -1.43
N VAL A 956 -19.95 -20.35 -2.21
CA VAL A 956 -19.41 -19.07 -1.71
C VAL A 956 -20.54 -18.12 -1.27
N PHE A 957 -21.65 -18.04 -2.03
CA PHE A 957 -22.81 -17.23 -1.63
C PHE A 957 -23.51 -17.76 -0.37
N GLU A 958 -23.62 -19.08 -0.22
CA GLU A 958 -24.16 -19.71 1.00
C GLU A 958 -23.26 -19.43 2.21
N ASP A 959 -21.94 -19.53 2.05
CA ASP A 959 -20.95 -19.28 3.10
C ASP A 959 -20.99 -17.82 3.60
N ILE A 960 -21.28 -16.85 2.72
CA ILE A 960 -21.42 -15.43 3.09
C ILE A 960 -22.85 -15.02 3.47
N GLY A 961 -23.80 -15.96 3.49
CA GLY A 961 -25.20 -15.69 3.81
C GLY A 961 -25.97 -14.88 2.75
N ASP A 962 -25.45 -14.77 1.52
CA ASP A 962 -26.15 -14.11 0.41
C ASP A 962 -27.13 -15.10 -0.25
N SER A 963 -28.31 -15.21 0.36
CA SER A 963 -29.37 -16.09 -0.11
C SER A 963 -29.86 -15.73 -1.51
N LEU A 964 -29.75 -14.45 -1.93
CA LEU A 964 -30.13 -14.00 -3.27
C LEU A 964 -29.14 -14.50 -4.32
N GLY A 965 -27.84 -14.36 -4.05
CA GLY A 965 -26.78 -14.89 -4.92
C GLY A 965 -26.86 -16.42 -5.08
N ALA A 966 -27.11 -17.13 -3.98
CA ALA A 966 -27.31 -18.58 -4.01
C ALA A 966 -28.54 -18.99 -4.83
N ALA A 967 -29.69 -18.31 -4.65
CA ALA A 967 -30.91 -18.57 -5.43
C ALA A 967 -30.71 -18.29 -6.93
N GLN A 968 -29.97 -17.22 -7.28
CA GLN A 968 -29.63 -16.91 -8.66
C GLN A 968 -28.73 -17.97 -9.30
N CYS A 969 -27.72 -18.46 -8.58
CA CYS A 969 -26.89 -19.57 -9.05
C CYS A 969 -27.74 -20.83 -9.27
N LEU A 970 -28.64 -21.15 -8.34
CA LEU A 970 -29.49 -22.33 -8.46
C LEU A 970 -30.44 -22.26 -9.67
N ARG A 971 -31.00 -21.07 -9.96
CA ARG A 971 -31.80 -20.84 -11.17
C ARG A 971 -30.95 -21.02 -12.43
N SER A 972 -29.75 -20.44 -12.47
CA SER A 972 -28.84 -20.59 -13.62
C SER A 972 -28.38 -22.02 -13.85
N LEU A 973 -28.23 -22.82 -12.79
CA LEU A 973 -28.00 -24.26 -12.90
C LEU A 973 -29.21 -24.94 -13.57
N GLY A 974 -30.43 -24.60 -13.15
CA GLY A 974 -31.67 -25.06 -13.77
C GLY A 974 -31.76 -24.72 -15.26
N ASP A 975 -31.43 -23.48 -15.64
CA ASP A 975 -31.41 -23.05 -17.05
C ASP A 975 -30.38 -23.84 -17.87
N ILE A 976 -29.19 -24.16 -17.32
CA ILE A 976 -28.17 -24.98 -18.01
C ILE A 976 -28.65 -26.43 -18.17
N LEU A 977 -29.31 -26.99 -17.14
CA LEU A 977 -29.89 -28.33 -17.20
C LEU A 977 -31.00 -28.40 -18.25
N GLN A 978 -31.82 -27.36 -18.39
CA GLN A 978 -32.80 -27.23 -19.46
C GLN A 978 -32.11 -27.23 -20.84
N MET A 979 -31.05 -26.45 -21.03
CA MET A 979 -30.31 -26.39 -22.30
C MET A 979 -29.61 -27.71 -22.67
N THR A 980 -29.31 -28.55 -21.67
CA THR A 980 -28.70 -29.89 -21.85
C THR A 980 -29.74 -31.01 -21.86
N ASN A 981 -31.02 -30.68 -21.96
CA ASN A 981 -32.17 -31.59 -22.01
C ASN A 981 -32.35 -32.48 -20.76
N GLN A 982 -31.83 -32.06 -19.61
CA GLN A 982 -32.00 -32.72 -18.31
C GLN A 982 -33.19 -32.11 -17.55
N TYR A 983 -34.39 -32.21 -18.15
CA TYR A 983 -35.58 -31.49 -17.71
C TYR A 983 -36.02 -31.81 -16.28
N SER A 984 -35.94 -33.08 -15.85
CA SER A 984 -36.34 -33.50 -14.51
C SER A 984 -35.47 -32.88 -13.41
N GLU A 985 -34.15 -32.85 -13.61
CA GLU A 985 -33.22 -32.19 -12.68
C GLU A 985 -33.37 -30.66 -12.73
N ALA A 986 -33.59 -30.08 -13.92
CA ALA A 986 -33.85 -28.66 -14.08
C ALA A 986 -35.07 -28.19 -13.27
N THR A 987 -36.18 -28.93 -13.33
CA THR A 987 -37.40 -28.64 -12.57
C THR A 987 -37.14 -28.61 -11.07
N VAL A 988 -36.45 -29.62 -10.52
CA VAL A 988 -36.12 -29.67 -9.08
C VAL A 988 -35.29 -28.45 -8.64
N LYS A 989 -34.30 -28.05 -9.45
CA LYS A 989 -33.43 -26.90 -9.14
C LYS A 989 -34.20 -25.58 -9.25
N LEU A 990 -35.02 -25.40 -10.27
CA LEU A 990 -35.84 -24.20 -10.46
C LEU A 990 -36.93 -24.04 -9.39
N GLU A 991 -37.55 -25.12 -8.93
CA GLU A 991 -38.52 -25.08 -7.83
C GLU A 991 -37.86 -24.68 -6.51
N LYS A 992 -36.68 -25.24 -6.21
CA LYS A 992 -35.91 -24.84 -5.03
C LYS A 992 -35.48 -23.37 -5.11
N ALA A 993 -35.02 -22.89 -6.29
CA ALA A 993 -34.68 -21.48 -6.50
C ALA A 993 -35.90 -20.57 -6.32
N MET A 994 -37.06 -20.97 -6.86
CA MET A 994 -38.32 -20.24 -6.70
C MET A 994 -38.72 -20.12 -5.23
N GLN A 995 -38.58 -21.19 -4.44
CA GLN A 995 -38.89 -21.16 -3.01
C GLN A 995 -37.96 -20.18 -2.26
N MET A 996 -36.66 -20.20 -2.56
CA MET A 996 -35.71 -19.23 -1.99
C MET A 996 -36.08 -17.79 -2.37
N PHE A 997 -36.42 -17.52 -3.64
CA PHE A 997 -36.84 -16.18 -4.05
C PHE A 997 -38.13 -15.72 -3.36
N LYS A 998 -39.07 -16.62 -3.04
CA LYS A 998 -40.26 -16.29 -2.24
C LYS A 998 -39.90 -15.89 -0.81
N GLU A 999 -39.00 -16.63 -0.17
CA GLU A 999 -38.53 -16.32 1.18
C GLU A 999 -37.79 -14.98 1.25
N ILE A 1000 -37.08 -14.63 0.17
CA ILE A 1000 -36.37 -13.35 0.01
C ILE A 1000 -37.33 -12.21 -0.37
N GLY A 1001 -38.55 -12.50 -0.83
CA GLY A 1001 -39.48 -11.51 -1.36
C GLY A 1001 -39.14 -10.99 -2.76
N SER A 1002 -38.32 -11.71 -3.52
CA SER A 1002 -37.93 -11.33 -4.89
C SER A 1002 -39.00 -11.77 -5.91
N SER A 1003 -39.95 -10.89 -6.21
CA SER A 1003 -40.99 -11.13 -7.23
C SER A 1003 -40.40 -11.41 -8.62
N LEU A 1004 -39.36 -10.67 -9.02
CA LEU A 1004 -38.66 -10.88 -10.29
C LEU A 1004 -38.03 -12.27 -10.39
N GLY A 1005 -37.40 -12.76 -9.30
CA GLY A 1005 -36.78 -14.09 -9.27
C GLY A 1005 -37.82 -15.20 -9.41
N VAL A 1006 -38.96 -15.08 -8.72
CA VAL A 1006 -40.08 -16.01 -8.82
C VAL A 1006 -40.66 -16.02 -10.24
N ALA A 1007 -40.90 -14.85 -10.83
CA ALA A 1007 -41.44 -14.74 -12.19
C ALA A 1007 -40.53 -15.43 -13.22
N ARG A 1008 -39.21 -15.22 -13.14
CA ARG A 1008 -38.23 -15.87 -14.01
C ARG A 1008 -38.19 -17.39 -13.82
N CYS A 1009 -38.27 -17.89 -12.58
CA CYS A 1009 -38.35 -19.33 -12.36
C CYS A 1009 -39.64 -19.93 -12.93
N LEU A 1010 -40.78 -19.25 -12.81
CA LEU A 1010 -42.05 -19.68 -13.40
C LEU A 1010 -41.99 -19.71 -14.92
N GLN A 1011 -41.32 -18.73 -15.54
CA GLN A 1011 -41.07 -18.70 -16.98
C GLN A 1011 -40.22 -19.90 -17.42
N SER A 1012 -39.05 -20.13 -16.82
CA SER A 1012 -38.19 -21.28 -17.15
C SER A 1012 -38.92 -22.62 -16.96
N LEU A 1013 -39.72 -22.76 -15.90
CA LEU A 1013 -40.55 -23.95 -15.69
C LEU A 1013 -41.62 -24.10 -16.77
N GLY A 1014 -42.27 -23.00 -17.18
CA GLY A 1014 -43.23 -22.99 -18.28
C GLY A 1014 -42.61 -23.44 -19.60
N ASP A 1015 -41.40 -22.96 -19.91
CA ASP A 1015 -40.66 -23.37 -21.10
C ASP A 1015 -40.22 -24.85 -21.04
N ILE A 1016 -39.89 -25.38 -19.85
CA ILE A 1016 -39.61 -26.81 -19.66
C ILE A 1016 -40.87 -27.64 -19.94
N PHE A 1017 -42.01 -27.27 -19.36
CA PHE A 1017 -43.27 -27.99 -19.59
C PHE A 1017 -43.72 -27.93 -21.06
N GLN A 1018 -43.42 -26.83 -21.75
CA GLN A 1018 -43.61 -26.76 -23.20
C GLN A 1018 -42.72 -27.79 -23.93
N MET A 1019 -41.46 -27.94 -23.52
CA MET A 1019 -40.52 -28.91 -24.14
C MET A 1019 -40.82 -30.37 -23.78
N THR A 1020 -41.55 -30.64 -22.69
CA THR A 1020 -41.99 -31.99 -22.28
C THR A 1020 -43.41 -32.33 -22.73
N ASP A 1021 -44.01 -31.49 -23.59
CA ASP A 1021 -45.38 -31.62 -24.13
C ASP A 1021 -46.50 -31.54 -23.08
N GLU A 1022 -46.21 -30.96 -21.91
CA GLU A 1022 -47.16 -30.71 -20.82
C GLU A 1022 -47.81 -29.31 -20.96
N TYR A 1023 -48.45 -29.08 -22.10
CA TYR A 1023 -48.92 -27.75 -22.51
C TYR A 1023 -49.87 -27.07 -21.52
N SER A 1024 -50.74 -27.82 -20.83
CA SER A 1024 -51.65 -27.25 -19.82
C SER A 1024 -50.90 -26.68 -18.61
N GLU A 1025 -49.84 -27.34 -18.17
CA GLU A 1025 -49.01 -26.84 -17.07
C GLU A 1025 -48.15 -25.66 -17.52
N ALA A 1026 -47.61 -25.71 -18.75
CA ALA A 1026 -46.88 -24.61 -19.37
C ALA A 1026 -47.70 -23.31 -19.38
N THR A 1027 -48.96 -23.36 -19.86
CA THR A 1027 -49.85 -22.20 -19.88
C THR A 1027 -50.05 -21.61 -18.49
N VAL A 1028 -50.35 -22.44 -17.47
CA VAL A 1028 -50.59 -21.98 -16.10
C VAL A 1028 -49.34 -21.29 -15.50
N LYS A 1029 -48.14 -21.81 -15.78
CA LYS A 1029 -46.89 -21.24 -15.26
C LYS A 1029 -46.54 -19.93 -15.97
N LEU A 1030 -46.67 -19.89 -17.30
CA LEU A 1030 -46.38 -18.71 -18.12
C LEU A 1030 -47.35 -17.55 -17.86
N GLU A 1031 -48.64 -17.81 -17.67
CA GLU A 1031 -49.63 -16.77 -17.32
C GLU A 1031 -49.33 -16.15 -15.95
N LYS A 1032 -48.96 -16.96 -14.95
CA LYS A 1032 -48.53 -16.46 -13.64
C LYS A 1032 -47.25 -15.66 -13.72
N ALA A 1033 -46.27 -16.10 -14.51
CA ALA A 1033 -45.03 -15.34 -14.75
C ALA A 1033 -45.33 -13.99 -15.39
N MET A 1034 -46.19 -13.96 -16.42
CA MET A 1034 -46.62 -12.75 -17.11
C MET A 1034 -47.30 -11.75 -16.17
N GLN A 1035 -48.26 -12.19 -15.34
CA GLN A 1035 -48.91 -11.34 -14.36
C GLN A 1035 -47.90 -10.73 -13.37
N MET A 1036 -46.95 -11.53 -12.89
CA MET A 1036 -45.90 -11.00 -12.01
C MET A 1036 -44.96 -10.01 -12.71
N PHE A 1037 -44.68 -10.21 -14.00
CA PHE A 1037 -43.90 -9.25 -14.79
C PHE A 1037 -44.68 -7.95 -15.05
N GLU A 1038 -46.01 -8.00 -15.20
CA GLU A 1038 -46.89 -6.83 -15.27
C GLU A 1038 -46.86 -6.03 -13.96
N ASP A 1039 -46.98 -6.71 -12.82
CA ASP A 1039 -46.94 -6.07 -11.49
C ASP A 1039 -45.63 -5.30 -11.23
N ILE A 1040 -44.52 -5.71 -11.85
CA ILE A 1040 -43.20 -5.07 -11.72
C ILE A 1040 -42.79 -4.25 -12.96
N ASN A 1041 -43.71 -4.01 -13.90
CA ASN A 1041 -43.48 -3.27 -15.14
C ASN A 1041 -42.28 -3.78 -15.99
N ASN A 1042 -42.06 -5.09 -16.04
CA ASN A 1042 -40.98 -5.68 -16.83
C ASN A 1042 -41.46 -6.05 -18.25
N SER A 1043 -41.36 -5.09 -19.17
CA SER A 1043 -41.80 -5.26 -20.57
C SER A 1043 -41.13 -6.42 -21.30
N LEU A 1044 -39.85 -6.71 -21.00
CA LEU A 1044 -39.13 -7.82 -21.63
C LEU A 1044 -39.69 -9.18 -21.18
N GLY A 1045 -39.92 -9.35 -19.87
CA GLY A 1045 -40.49 -10.59 -19.33
C GLY A 1045 -41.91 -10.84 -19.82
N ILE A 1046 -42.72 -9.80 -19.95
CA ILE A 1046 -44.07 -9.88 -20.54
C ILE A 1046 -43.98 -10.34 -22.01
N ALA A 1047 -43.12 -9.71 -22.81
CA ALA A 1047 -42.94 -10.06 -24.22
C ALA A 1047 -42.49 -11.52 -24.40
N GLN A 1048 -41.55 -12.00 -23.57
CA GLN A 1048 -41.09 -13.39 -23.60
C GLN A 1048 -42.19 -14.37 -23.17
N CYS A 1049 -42.97 -14.06 -22.13
CA CYS A 1049 -44.09 -14.93 -21.74
C CYS A 1049 -45.17 -14.99 -22.83
N LEU A 1050 -45.46 -13.87 -23.50
CA LEU A 1050 -46.39 -13.83 -24.63
C LEU A 1050 -45.89 -14.64 -25.82
N GLN A 1051 -44.58 -14.63 -26.07
CA GLN A 1051 -43.95 -15.47 -27.09
C GLN A 1051 -44.10 -16.96 -26.75
N SER A 1052 -43.67 -17.39 -25.55
CA SER A 1052 -43.77 -18.79 -25.13
C SER A 1052 -45.23 -19.27 -25.12
N LEU A 1053 -46.18 -18.44 -24.66
CA LEU A 1053 -47.61 -18.74 -24.74
C LEU A 1053 -48.10 -18.88 -26.17
N GLY A 1054 -47.64 -18.01 -27.08
CA GLY A 1054 -47.94 -18.09 -28.51
C GLY A 1054 -47.42 -19.39 -29.14
N ASP A 1055 -46.20 -19.80 -28.79
CA ASP A 1055 -45.61 -21.05 -29.25
C ASP A 1055 -46.34 -22.28 -28.67
N VAL A 1056 -46.76 -22.25 -27.39
CA VAL A 1056 -47.62 -23.31 -26.80
C VAL A 1056 -48.95 -23.41 -27.54
N LEU A 1057 -49.62 -22.28 -27.79
CA LEU A 1057 -50.89 -22.24 -28.51
C LEU A 1057 -50.74 -22.78 -29.93
N GLN A 1058 -49.63 -22.47 -30.61
CA GLN A 1058 -49.28 -23.03 -31.91
C GLN A 1058 -49.17 -24.56 -31.86
N MET A 1059 -48.52 -25.14 -30.84
CA MET A 1059 -48.39 -26.60 -30.69
C MET A 1059 -49.72 -27.30 -30.35
N THR A 1060 -50.68 -26.56 -29.80
CA THR A 1060 -52.05 -27.06 -29.50
C THR A 1060 -53.07 -26.75 -30.62
N ASP A 1061 -52.62 -26.38 -31.81
CA ASP A 1061 -53.44 -26.04 -32.99
C ASP A 1061 -54.38 -24.82 -32.82
N GLN A 1062 -54.13 -23.96 -31.83
CA GLN A 1062 -54.91 -22.74 -31.58
C GLN A 1062 -54.33 -21.52 -32.32
N TYR A 1063 -54.22 -21.63 -33.65
CA TYR A 1063 -53.47 -20.71 -34.50
C TYR A 1063 -53.92 -19.24 -34.45
N SER A 1064 -55.23 -18.97 -34.30
CA SER A 1064 -55.77 -17.60 -34.23
C SER A 1064 -55.32 -16.87 -32.96
N GLU A 1065 -55.39 -17.54 -31.81
CA GLU A 1065 -54.95 -16.98 -30.53
C GLU A 1065 -53.42 -16.86 -30.46
N ALA A 1066 -52.70 -17.86 -30.99
CA ALA A 1066 -51.25 -17.83 -31.12
C ALA A 1066 -50.77 -16.60 -31.90
N THR A 1067 -51.43 -16.30 -33.03
CA THR A 1067 -51.12 -15.14 -33.87
C THR A 1067 -51.26 -13.83 -33.09
N ILE A 1068 -52.36 -13.64 -32.35
CA ILE A 1068 -52.60 -12.43 -31.54
C ILE A 1068 -51.51 -12.26 -30.47
N LYS A 1069 -51.11 -13.34 -29.80
CA LYS A 1069 -50.09 -13.30 -28.73
C LYS A 1069 -48.70 -13.00 -29.30
N LEU A 1070 -48.32 -13.64 -30.42
CA LEU A 1070 -47.04 -13.44 -31.09
C LEU A 1070 -46.91 -12.05 -31.73
N GLU A 1071 -47.99 -11.47 -32.27
CA GLU A 1071 -47.98 -10.10 -32.80
C GLU A 1071 -47.78 -9.07 -31.69
N LYS A 1072 -48.43 -9.26 -30.54
CA LYS A 1072 -48.21 -8.41 -29.34
C LYS A 1072 -46.78 -8.53 -28.83
N ALA A 1073 -46.26 -9.76 -28.69
CA ALA A 1073 -44.87 -10.00 -28.29
C ALA A 1073 -43.89 -9.32 -29.25
N MET A 1074 -44.09 -9.46 -30.58
CA MET A 1074 -43.26 -8.83 -31.60
C MET A 1074 -43.26 -7.30 -31.48
N GLN A 1075 -44.42 -6.68 -31.26
CA GLN A 1075 -44.49 -5.22 -31.10
C GLN A 1075 -43.73 -4.77 -29.85
N MET A 1076 -43.91 -5.46 -28.73
CA MET A 1076 -43.17 -5.17 -27.50
C MET A 1076 -41.66 -5.35 -27.69
N PHE A 1077 -41.22 -6.41 -28.38
CA PHE A 1077 -39.81 -6.62 -28.71
C PHE A 1077 -39.24 -5.49 -29.59
N LYS A 1078 -40.02 -4.94 -30.53
CA LYS A 1078 -39.62 -3.77 -31.31
C LYS A 1078 -39.50 -2.51 -30.45
N ASP A 1079 -40.46 -2.28 -29.56
CA ASP A 1079 -40.46 -1.11 -28.67
C ASP A 1079 -39.25 -1.11 -27.73
N ILE A 1080 -38.82 -2.30 -27.27
CA ILE A 1080 -37.59 -2.47 -26.46
C ILE A 1080 -36.33 -2.72 -27.31
N ARG A 1081 -36.39 -2.54 -28.63
CA ARG A 1081 -35.28 -2.72 -29.59
C ARG A 1081 -34.60 -4.10 -29.56
N SER A 1082 -35.31 -5.15 -29.15
CA SER A 1082 -34.85 -6.53 -29.20
C SER A 1082 -35.09 -7.14 -30.59
N SER A 1083 -34.06 -7.09 -31.44
CA SER A 1083 -34.08 -7.68 -32.78
C SER A 1083 -34.25 -9.21 -32.76
N LEU A 1084 -33.63 -9.89 -31.78
CA LEU A 1084 -33.73 -11.34 -31.62
C LEU A 1084 -35.17 -11.80 -31.33
N GLY A 1085 -35.83 -11.21 -30.33
CA GLY A 1085 -37.19 -11.60 -29.96
C GLY A 1085 -38.20 -11.29 -31.07
N ALA A 1086 -38.04 -10.16 -31.75
CA ALA A 1086 -38.85 -9.80 -32.92
C ALA A 1086 -38.65 -10.80 -34.08
N ALA A 1087 -37.42 -11.22 -34.37
CA ALA A 1087 -37.13 -12.21 -35.41
C ALA A 1087 -37.72 -13.59 -35.08
N GLN A 1088 -37.64 -14.01 -33.81
CA GLN A 1088 -38.23 -15.27 -33.35
C GLN A 1088 -39.75 -15.28 -33.45
N CYS A 1089 -40.42 -14.19 -33.03
CA CYS A 1089 -41.87 -14.06 -33.19
C CYS A 1089 -42.26 -14.10 -34.68
N LEU A 1090 -41.49 -13.44 -35.54
CA LEU A 1090 -41.74 -13.42 -36.98
C LEU A 1090 -41.60 -14.80 -37.62
N ARG A 1091 -40.63 -15.60 -37.14
CA ARG A 1091 -40.46 -17.00 -37.54
C ARG A 1091 -41.63 -17.87 -37.07
N SER A 1092 -42.06 -17.75 -35.81
CA SER A 1092 -43.23 -18.50 -35.30
C SER A 1092 -44.50 -18.14 -36.07
N LEU A 1093 -44.74 -16.86 -36.36
CA LEU A 1093 -45.83 -16.42 -37.24
C LEU A 1093 -45.73 -17.00 -38.66
N GLY A 1094 -44.54 -17.02 -39.26
CA GLY A 1094 -44.31 -17.66 -40.55
C GLY A 1094 -44.60 -19.17 -40.53
N ASN A 1095 -44.27 -19.86 -39.44
CA ASN A 1095 -44.58 -21.26 -39.25
C ASN A 1095 -46.08 -21.52 -39.07
N ILE A 1096 -46.80 -20.65 -38.36
CA ILE A 1096 -48.27 -20.74 -38.27
C ILE A 1096 -48.89 -20.60 -39.67
N LEU A 1097 -48.44 -19.62 -40.45
CA LEU A 1097 -48.93 -19.42 -41.82
C LEU A 1097 -48.66 -20.64 -42.71
N LYS A 1098 -47.50 -21.29 -42.55
CA LYS A 1098 -47.17 -22.56 -43.20
C LYS A 1098 -48.17 -23.67 -42.81
N MET A 1099 -48.48 -23.82 -41.52
CA MET A 1099 -49.43 -24.83 -41.03
C MET A 1099 -50.88 -24.56 -41.47
N THR A 1100 -51.23 -23.30 -41.77
CA THR A 1100 -52.54 -22.90 -42.29
C THR A 1100 -52.62 -22.82 -43.83
N ASP A 1101 -51.67 -23.42 -44.55
CA ASP A 1101 -51.59 -23.45 -46.02
C ASP A 1101 -51.44 -22.07 -46.71
N GLN A 1102 -51.00 -21.04 -46.00
CA GLN A 1102 -50.76 -19.69 -46.53
C GLN A 1102 -49.30 -19.50 -46.94
N TYR A 1103 -48.82 -20.33 -47.87
CA TYR A 1103 -47.40 -20.47 -48.22
C TYR A 1103 -46.72 -19.19 -48.74
N SER A 1104 -47.44 -18.33 -49.47
CA SER A 1104 -46.89 -17.07 -50.00
C SER A 1104 -46.59 -16.07 -48.88
N GLU A 1105 -47.50 -15.92 -47.91
CA GLU A 1105 -47.33 -15.03 -46.77
C GLU A 1105 -46.32 -15.59 -45.76
N ALA A 1106 -46.30 -16.91 -45.58
CA ALA A 1106 -45.31 -17.62 -44.77
C ALA A 1106 -43.88 -17.34 -45.27
N THR A 1107 -43.66 -17.45 -46.59
CA THR A 1107 -42.36 -17.18 -47.23
C THR A 1107 -41.87 -15.77 -46.91
N VAL A 1108 -42.71 -14.75 -47.10
CA VAL A 1108 -42.36 -13.33 -46.83
C VAL A 1108 -41.98 -13.10 -45.37
N LYS A 1109 -42.67 -13.74 -44.43
CA LYS A 1109 -42.39 -13.61 -42.99
C LYS A 1109 -41.09 -14.33 -42.60
N LEU A 1110 -40.86 -15.53 -43.13
CA LEU A 1110 -39.65 -16.32 -42.88
C LEU A 1110 -38.39 -15.71 -43.49
N GLU A 1111 -38.47 -15.12 -44.70
CA GLU A 1111 -37.36 -14.39 -45.31
C GLU A 1111 -36.97 -13.15 -44.50
N LYS A 1112 -37.95 -12.38 -44.03
CA LYS A 1112 -37.71 -11.25 -43.14
C LYS A 1112 -37.10 -11.70 -41.81
N ALA A 1113 -37.56 -12.81 -41.24
CA ALA A 1113 -36.99 -13.34 -40.00
C ALA A 1113 -35.55 -13.80 -40.23
N MET A 1114 -35.27 -14.45 -41.36
CA MET A 1114 -33.92 -14.87 -41.77
C MET A 1114 -32.98 -13.66 -41.89
N GLN A 1115 -33.39 -12.60 -42.60
CA GLN A 1115 -32.59 -11.39 -42.73
C GLN A 1115 -32.29 -10.76 -41.35
N MET A 1116 -33.29 -10.70 -40.46
CA MET A 1116 -33.07 -10.22 -39.09
C MET A 1116 -32.11 -11.13 -38.29
N PHE A 1117 -32.12 -12.45 -38.53
CA PHE A 1117 -31.16 -13.36 -37.92
C PHE A 1117 -29.74 -13.23 -38.50
N GLU A 1118 -29.62 -12.94 -39.80
CA GLU A 1118 -28.34 -12.63 -40.45
C GLU A 1118 -27.72 -11.34 -39.91
N ASP A 1119 -28.53 -10.28 -39.77
CA ASP A 1119 -28.10 -8.99 -39.23
C ASP A 1119 -27.54 -9.10 -37.80
N ILE A 1120 -27.97 -10.13 -37.03
CA ILE A 1120 -27.50 -10.41 -35.67
C ILE A 1120 -26.56 -11.62 -35.58
N ASN A 1121 -26.04 -12.12 -36.71
CA ASN A 1121 -25.13 -13.26 -36.78
C ASN A 1121 -25.65 -14.55 -36.11
N ASN A 1122 -26.97 -14.77 -36.06
CA ASN A 1122 -27.57 -15.96 -35.47
C ASN A 1122 -27.74 -17.08 -36.52
N SER A 1123 -26.68 -17.85 -36.71
CA SER A 1123 -26.64 -18.96 -37.68
C SER A 1123 -27.70 -20.04 -37.45
N ARG A 1124 -28.09 -20.29 -36.19
CA ARG A 1124 -29.15 -21.25 -35.85
C ARG A 1124 -30.52 -20.75 -36.31
N GLY A 1125 -30.82 -19.48 -36.08
CA GLY A 1125 -32.07 -18.85 -36.54
C GLY A 1125 -32.17 -18.85 -38.06
N VAL A 1126 -31.07 -18.52 -38.75
CA VAL A 1126 -30.98 -18.61 -40.21
C VAL A 1126 -31.26 -20.04 -40.70
N ALA A 1127 -30.61 -21.05 -40.10
CA ALA A 1127 -30.82 -22.45 -40.46
C ALA A 1127 -32.28 -22.91 -40.26
N GLN A 1128 -32.92 -22.48 -39.16
CA GLN A 1128 -34.33 -22.81 -38.88
C GLN A 1128 -35.29 -22.14 -39.88
N CYS A 1129 -35.02 -20.90 -40.28
CA CYS A 1129 -35.79 -20.23 -41.33
C CYS A 1129 -35.60 -20.93 -42.69
N LEU A 1130 -34.36 -21.28 -43.05
CA LEU A 1130 -34.04 -22.02 -44.27
C LEU A 1130 -34.72 -23.39 -44.31
N GLN A 1131 -34.74 -24.11 -43.19
CA GLN A 1131 -35.47 -25.37 -43.08
C GLN A 1131 -36.97 -25.17 -43.33
N SER A 1132 -37.56 -24.16 -42.69
CA SER A 1132 -39.00 -23.88 -42.82
C SER A 1132 -39.38 -23.43 -44.23
N LEU A 1133 -38.51 -22.66 -44.90
CA LEU A 1133 -38.64 -22.28 -46.31
C LEU A 1133 -38.48 -23.49 -47.23
N GLY A 1134 -37.53 -24.39 -46.93
CA GLY A 1134 -37.33 -25.65 -47.65
C GLY A 1134 -38.55 -26.57 -47.57
N ASP A 1135 -39.19 -26.67 -46.41
CA ASP A 1135 -40.43 -27.43 -46.23
C ASP A 1135 -41.56 -26.85 -47.11
N ILE A 1136 -41.71 -25.53 -47.16
CA ILE A 1136 -42.70 -24.85 -48.00
C ILE A 1136 -42.47 -25.21 -49.47
N LEU A 1137 -41.23 -25.13 -49.94
CA LEU A 1137 -40.86 -25.48 -51.32
C LEU A 1137 -41.10 -26.95 -51.70
N GLN A 1138 -41.17 -27.86 -50.72
CA GLN A 1138 -41.55 -29.26 -50.95
C GLN A 1138 -43.07 -29.46 -51.00
N MET A 1139 -43.85 -28.54 -50.40
CA MET A 1139 -45.31 -28.61 -50.31
C MET A 1139 -46.03 -27.81 -51.41
N THR A 1140 -45.36 -26.82 -52.01
CA THR A 1140 -45.81 -26.05 -53.18
C THR A 1140 -45.30 -26.65 -54.48
#